data_AF-A0A6I2MT17-F1
#
_entry.id   AF-A0A6I2MT17-F1
#
_cell.length_a   1.000
_cell.length_b   1.000
_cell.length_c   1.000
_cell.angle_alpha   90.00
_cell.angle_beta   90.00
_cell.angle_gamma   90.00
#
_symmetry.space_group_name_H-M   'P 1'
#
loop_
_entity.id
_entity.type
_entity.pdbx_description
1 polymer ?
#
loop_
_entity_poly.entity_id
_entity_poly.type
_entity_poly.pdbx_seq_one_letter_code
_entity_poly.pdbx_strand_id
1 'polypeptide(L)'
;MGITVSNAQFLLQAPNDSDQHNYRWFEASDTATVLGTNSYYEVTQPGIYFATYDGTLCGSNASGYFIVTNCSSPDNEVTLDISSNVDLSSGATVSWSPAVSGDQTSPMVVSSLTVQRYTATVTKAGNSFELPNFTVVCIDQAANLVDDIVSTDEDQPLVVDIFDNDSDLPTTGTLTTTDPLNGEVTINENGTPNDPSDDIVTYTPNADYNGPDTFDYTVCNQSGDCSTATVTIDVLPIIDAIDDAVATETETTIDIPVLDNDNDIPSIGTFSNINATNGVVIHSDNGTPNDPSDDTINYTPDNGFTGNDSFTYTICDGASNCSTATVTVVVSNAVDLDSDNDGILDSFEDLDMDGDGDPSTNPTDSDGDGFADYLDIDSDDDGIPDNVEAQTTEGYILPSLIDANSNGLDDAYEDGVLGLFPVDTDGDSMPDYLDDDSDNDNIPDAIEGHDYDHDGLADVIWIGSDKDNDGLDDAYEGDATIDIDVNDKYNDPYMDLPNTDGDNESDYRDIDDDNDSILTIDEDLNGDGDYSNDDNDANGIPDYLEPNTPEEEVEVFNVVTPNGDGVHDVLVIGGLENYPNNTLRIYNRWGVLVYTTKAYNTNGNVFDGTSEGRVTVEKDNKLPVGTYFYILDYEDITGKTVTLSGYIYINR
;
A
#
# COMPACT_ATOMS: atom_id res chain seq x y z
N MET A 1 -14.38 4.76 -22.50
CA MET A 1 -15.77 4.30 -22.70
C MET A 1 -16.67 5.27 -21.95
N GLY A 2 -17.86 5.61 -22.46
CA GLY A 2 -18.66 6.70 -21.89
C GLY A 2 -19.20 6.35 -20.51
N ILE A 3 -18.71 7.04 -19.48
CA ILE A 3 -19.21 6.97 -18.10
C ILE A 3 -20.65 7.52 -18.12
N THR A 4 -21.63 6.65 -18.01
CA THR A 4 -23.00 7.06 -17.71
C THR A 4 -23.06 7.43 -16.25
N VAL A 5 -22.86 8.71 -15.97
CA VAL A 5 -23.10 9.32 -14.66
C VAL A 5 -24.59 9.14 -14.34
N SER A 6 -24.90 8.13 -13.53
CA SER A 6 -26.24 7.97 -12.94
C SER A 6 -26.38 9.04 -11.88
N ASN A 7 -26.66 10.28 -12.29
CA ASN A 7 -27.11 11.30 -11.36
C ASN A 7 -28.41 10.80 -10.73
N ALA A 8 -28.57 10.90 -9.41
CA ALA A 8 -29.83 10.70 -8.72
C ALA A 8 -31.01 11.32 -9.52
N GLN A 9 -31.90 10.45 -10.01
CA GLN A 9 -33.04 10.83 -10.84
C GLN A 9 -34.32 10.64 -10.04
N PHE A 10 -35.05 11.73 -9.81
CA PHE A 10 -36.38 11.66 -9.22
C PHE A 10 -37.45 11.97 -10.26
N LEU A 11 -38.40 11.05 -10.45
CA LEU A 11 -39.49 11.18 -11.42
C LEU A 11 -40.71 11.85 -10.77
N LEU A 12 -40.94 13.13 -11.06
CA LEU A 12 -42.14 13.85 -10.66
C LEU A 12 -43.33 13.38 -11.50
N GLN A 13 -44.49 13.20 -10.86
CA GLN A 13 -45.73 12.79 -11.53
C GLN A 13 -46.88 13.76 -11.25
N ALA A 14 -47.45 14.34 -12.31
CA ALA A 14 -48.66 15.16 -12.22
C ALA A 14 -49.89 14.28 -11.88
N PRO A 15 -50.95 14.83 -11.25
CA PRO A 15 -52.13 14.05 -10.87
C PRO A 15 -52.78 13.29 -12.03
N ASN A 16 -53.25 12.07 -11.75
CA ASN A 16 -53.96 11.21 -12.71
C ASN A 16 -55.36 11.76 -13.00
N ASP A 17 -55.44 12.80 -13.83
CA ASP A 17 -56.69 13.17 -14.50
C ASP A 17 -56.77 12.48 -15.87
N SER A 18 -57.98 12.31 -16.40
CA SER A 18 -58.27 11.49 -17.60
C SER A 18 -57.64 11.97 -18.92
N ASP A 19 -56.79 13.00 -18.90
CA ASP A 19 -56.15 13.59 -20.07
C ASP A 19 -54.65 13.80 -19.82
N GLN A 20 -53.85 12.76 -20.09
CA GLN A 20 -52.40 12.72 -19.82
C GLN A 20 -51.55 13.63 -20.74
N HIS A 21 -52.16 14.37 -21.67
CA HIS A 21 -51.45 15.06 -22.76
C HIS A 21 -51.39 16.58 -22.63
N ASN A 22 -51.76 17.16 -21.48
CA ASN A 22 -51.97 18.60 -21.39
C ASN A 22 -51.36 19.27 -20.14
N TYR A 23 -50.17 18.79 -19.72
CA TYR A 23 -49.39 19.38 -18.63
C TYR A 23 -48.21 20.20 -19.14
N ARG A 24 -47.78 21.19 -18.37
CA ARG A 24 -46.51 21.90 -18.55
C ARG A 24 -45.82 22.05 -17.21
N TRP A 25 -44.55 21.63 -17.17
CA TRP A 25 -43.68 21.71 -16.00
C TRP A 25 -42.85 22.99 -16.01
N PHE A 26 -42.68 23.55 -14.82
CA PHE A 26 -41.92 24.77 -14.58
C PHE A 26 -41.12 24.64 -13.29
N GLU A 27 -40.01 25.35 -13.22
CA GLU A 27 -39.33 25.65 -11.97
C GLU A 27 -39.94 26.92 -11.37
N ALA A 28 -40.07 27.00 -10.04
CA ALA A 28 -40.67 28.14 -9.37
C ALA A 28 -39.85 29.43 -9.53
N SER A 29 -38.52 29.30 -9.68
CA SER A 29 -37.58 30.39 -9.92
C SER A 29 -37.68 30.96 -11.35
N ASP A 30 -38.03 30.12 -12.33
CA ASP A 30 -38.22 30.48 -13.74
C ASP A 30 -39.52 29.91 -14.33
N THR A 31 -40.60 30.69 -14.16
CA THR A 31 -41.91 30.33 -14.73
C THR A 31 -42.05 30.63 -16.22
N ALA A 32 -41.03 31.21 -16.87
CA ALA A 32 -41.08 31.54 -18.30
C ALA A 32 -40.67 30.35 -19.18
N THR A 33 -39.85 29.45 -18.64
CA THR A 33 -39.29 28.29 -19.35
C THR A 33 -40.13 27.04 -19.07
N VAL A 34 -40.56 26.36 -20.14
CA VAL A 34 -41.25 25.07 -20.03
C VAL A 34 -40.21 23.96 -20.00
N LEU A 35 -40.13 23.23 -18.89
CA LEU A 35 -39.18 22.14 -18.68
C LEU A 35 -39.61 20.83 -19.36
N GLY A 36 -40.93 20.61 -19.46
CA GLY A 36 -41.49 19.40 -20.05
C GLY A 36 -43.00 19.49 -20.23
N THR A 37 -43.56 18.63 -21.09
CA THR A 37 -45.00 18.61 -21.41
C THR A 37 -45.70 17.29 -21.12
N ASN A 38 -44.95 16.29 -20.63
CA ASN A 38 -45.50 14.99 -20.28
C ASN A 38 -46.15 15.03 -18.89
N SER A 39 -46.93 13.99 -18.56
CA SER A 39 -47.48 13.79 -17.21
C SER A 39 -46.42 13.50 -16.15
N TYR A 40 -45.17 13.28 -16.57
CA TYR A 40 -44.00 13.10 -15.71
C TYR A 40 -42.87 14.04 -16.11
N TYR A 41 -42.00 14.36 -15.16
CA TYR A 41 -40.78 15.13 -15.38
C TYR A 41 -39.66 14.57 -14.51
N GLU A 42 -38.49 14.37 -15.11
CA GLU A 42 -37.31 13.80 -14.46
C GLU A 42 -36.45 14.96 -13.93
N VAL A 43 -36.07 14.87 -12.66
CA VAL A 43 -35.30 15.89 -11.95
C VAL A 43 -33.99 15.29 -11.48
N THR A 44 -32.91 16.00 -11.73
CA THR A 44 -31.54 15.64 -11.35
C THR A 44 -30.87 16.68 -10.46
N GLN A 45 -31.61 17.71 -10.03
CA GLN A 45 -31.09 18.79 -9.19
C GLN A 45 -32.13 19.22 -8.16
N PRO A 46 -31.70 19.68 -6.96
CA PRO A 46 -32.60 20.29 -5.99
C PRO A 46 -33.32 21.50 -6.58
N GLY A 47 -34.58 21.68 -6.22
CA GLY A 47 -35.41 22.78 -6.73
C GLY A 47 -36.89 22.66 -6.34
N ILE A 48 -37.66 23.70 -6.68
CA ILE A 48 -39.11 23.71 -6.50
C ILE A 48 -39.76 23.67 -7.89
N TYR A 49 -40.48 22.59 -8.16
CA TYR A 49 -41.12 22.33 -9.44
C TYR A 49 -42.64 22.32 -9.30
N PHE A 50 -43.34 22.69 -10.35
CA PHE A 50 -44.79 22.55 -10.40
C PHE A 50 -45.29 22.29 -11.82
N ALA A 51 -46.41 21.59 -11.92
CA ALA A 51 -47.10 21.36 -13.19
C ALA A 51 -48.41 22.15 -13.24
N THR A 52 -48.66 22.79 -14.38
CA THR A 52 -49.95 23.43 -14.70
C THR A 52 -50.71 22.62 -15.75
N TYR A 53 -52.04 22.68 -15.67
CA TYR A 53 -52.96 22.07 -16.63
C TYR A 53 -53.62 23.19 -17.45
N ASP A 54 -53.40 23.25 -18.77
CA ASP A 54 -53.98 24.30 -19.62
C ASP A 54 -54.64 23.74 -20.89
N GLY A 55 -55.96 23.84 -20.94
CA GLY A 55 -56.70 23.83 -22.21
C GLY A 55 -57.29 25.19 -22.61
N THR A 56 -57.41 26.18 -21.71
CA THR A 56 -57.95 27.51 -22.00
C THR A 56 -57.68 28.51 -20.87
N LEU A 57 -57.10 29.66 -21.25
CA LEU A 57 -56.93 31.01 -20.66
C LEU A 57 -57.78 31.53 -19.46
N CYS A 58 -58.30 30.71 -18.56
CA CYS A 58 -58.94 31.14 -17.32
C CYS A 58 -58.67 30.15 -16.16
N GLY A 59 -57.56 30.34 -15.43
CA GLY A 59 -57.35 29.77 -14.09
C GLY A 59 -56.15 28.85 -13.96
N SER A 60 -54.96 29.44 -13.91
CA SER A 60 -53.66 28.80 -13.63
C SER A 60 -53.61 28.25 -12.19
N ASN A 61 -54.16 27.06 -11.95
CA ASN A 61 -53.97 26.39 -10.67
C ASN A 61 -52.85 25.36 -10.82
N ALA A 62 -51.75 25.56 -10.08
CA ALA A 62 -50.73 24.54 -9.93
C ALA A 62 -51.39 23.27 -9.37
N SER A 63 -51.06 22.13 -9.95
CA SER A 63 -51.58 20.83 -9.52
C SER A 63 -50.99 20.37 -8.17
N GLY A 64 -49.88 21.00 -7.75
CA GLY A 64 -49.11 20.80 -6.53
C GLY A 64 -47.70 21.38 -6.73
N TYR A 65 -46.96 21.55 -5.64
CA TYR A 65 -45.54 21.88 -5.65
C TYR A 65 -44.72 20.64 -5.30
N PHE A 66 -43.63 20.41 -6.01
CA PHE A 66 -42.66 19.37 -5.73
C PHE A 66 -41.39 20.05 -5.26
N ILE A 67 -40.99 19.81 -4.03
CA ILE A 67 -39.79 20.36 -3.41
C ILE A 67 -38.80 19.21 -3.34
N VAL A 68 -37.75 19.30 -4.17
CA VAL A 68 -36.64 18.35 -4.20
C VAL A 68 -35.46 19.04 -3.51
N THR A 69 -34.90 18.44 -2.47
CA THR A 69 -33.74 18.98 -1.74
C THR A 69 -32.55 18.02 -1.79
N ASN A 70 -31.39 18.44 -1.29
CA ASN A 70 -30.36 17.50 -0.85
C ASN A 70 -30.85 16.77 0.41
N CYS A 71 -30.39 15.53 0.65
CA CYS A 71 -30.76 14.71 1.81
C CYS A 71 -30.00 15.09 3.10
N SER A 72 -28.88 15.80 2.98
CA SER A 72 -28.03 16.23 4.09
C SER A 72 -28.57 17.46 4.80
N SER A 73 -28.37 17.54 6.11
CA SER A 73 -28.74 18.71 6.93
C SER A 73 -27.67 19.81 6.77
N PRO A 74 -28.06 21.11 6.68
CA PRO A 74 -29.41 21.66 6.84
C PRO A 74 -30.23 21.71 5.54
N ASP A 75 -29.67 21.30 4.40
CA ASP A 75 -30.32 21.45 3.10
C ASP A 75 -31.57 20.58 2.91
N ASN A 76 -31.75 19.56 3.75
CA ASN A 76 -32.95 18.75 3.85
C ASN A 76 -34.12 19.41 4.62
N GLU A 77 -33.94 20.60 5.19
CA GLU A 77 -35.00 21.31 5.91
C GLU A 77 -35.86 22.19 4.98
N VAL A 78 -37.16 21.94 4.96
CA VAL A 78 -38.12 22.63 4.07
C VAL A 78 -39.17 23.39 4.87
N THR A 79 -39.30 24.69 4.62
CA THR A 79 -40.40 25.51 5.18
C THR A 79 -41.59 25.56 4.22
N LEU A 80 -42.76 25.10 4.67
CA LEU A 80 -44.00 25.11 3.91
C LEU A 80 -44.81 26.38 4.16
N ASP A 81 -44.44 27.51 3.55
CA ASP A 81 -45.09 28.80 3.79
C ASP A 81 -46.43 28.95 3.03
N ILE A 82 -47.52 29.07 3.79
CA ILE A 82 -48.88 29.40 3.30
C ILE A 82 -49.45 30.67 3.92
N SER A 83 -48.63 31.45 4.62
CA SER A 83 -49.05 32.62 5.41
C SER A 83 -49.81 33.65 4.56
N SER A 84 -49.43 33.80 3.30
CA SER A 84 -50.11 34.69 2.34
C SER A 84 -51.51 34.23 1.92
N ASN A 85 -51.82 32.94 2.09
CA ASN A 85 -53.09 32.32 1.73
C ASN A 85 -54.09 32.26 2.90
N VAL A 86 -53.66 32.57 4.13
CA VAL A 86 -54.45 32.39 5.35
C VAL A 86 -54.48 33.65 6.20
N ASP A 87 -55.67 34.24 6.37
CA ASP A 87 -55.89 35.31 7.35
C ASP A 87 -56.44 34.75 8.68
N LEU A 88 -55.52 34.44 9.60
CA LEU A 88 -55.86 33.93 10.94
C LEU A 88 -56.64 34.95 11.80
N SER A 89 -56.51 36.25 11.52
CA SER A 89 -57.23 37.30 12.27
C SER A 89 -58.75 37.24 12.05
N SER A 90 -59.17 36.53 11.01
CA SER A 90 -60.56 36.35 10.61
C SER A 90 -61.26 35.12 11.23
N GLY A 91 -60.60 34.42 12.16
CA GLY A 91 -61.12 33.22 12.82
C GLY A 91 -60.99 31.94 11.99
N ALA A 92 -60.09 31.92 11.01
CA ALA A 92 -59.74 30.72 10.25
C ALA A 92 -58.72 29.86 11.04
N THR A 93 -58.77 28.54 10.85
CA THR A 93 -57.79 27.59 11.39
C THR A 93 -57.17 26.78 10.26
N VAL A 94 -55.91 26.39 10.41
CA VAL A 94 -55.19 25.51 9.48
C VAL A 94 -54.95 24.17 10.15
N SER A 95 -55.08 23.10 9.38
CA SER A 95 -54.61 21.76 9.73
C SER A 95 -53.90 21.13 8.54
N TRP A 96 -52.90 20.29 8.79
CA TRP A 96 -52.14 19.60 7.76
C TRP A 96 -52.44 18.10 7.74
N SER A 97 -52.34 17.49 6.56
CA SER A 97 -52.33 16.05 6.37
C SER A 97 -51.11 15.65 5.53
N PRO A 98 -50.14 14.90 6.07
CA PRO A 98 -49.98 14.51 7.48
C PRO A 98 -49.89 15.70 8.43
N ALA A 99 -50.14 15.46 9.73
CA ALA A 99 -50.03 16.50 10.74
C ALA A 99 -48.57 16.94 10.91
N VAL A 100 -48.34 18.26 10.94
CA VAL A 100 -47.02 18.88 11.13
C VAL A 100 -47.01 19.72 12.40
N SER A 101 -45.88 19.76 13.09
CA SER A 101 -45.68 20.56 14.30
C SER A 101 -45.25 22.00 13.99
N GLY A 102 -45.28 22.87 15.00
CA GLY A 102 -44.84 24.27 14.86
C GLY A 102 -45.92 25.22 14.35
N ASP A 103 -45.50 26.33 13.74
CA ASP A 103 -46.39 27.33 13.16
C ASP A 103 -47.16 26.72 11.98
N GLN A 104 -48.48 26.62 12.09
CA GLN A 104 -49.31 25.98 11.07
C GLN A 104 -49.39 26.79 9.76
N THR A 105 -48.94 28.04 9.74
CA THR A 105 -48.89 28.87 8.53
C THR A 105 -47.55 28.83 7.81
N SER A 106 -46.50 28.32 8.46
CA SER A 106 -45.18 28.13 7.88
C SER A 106 -44.41 27.01 8.61
N PRO A 107 -44.93 25.77 8.64
CA PRO A 107 -44.27 24.69 9.36
C PRO A 107 -43.00 24.25 8.63
N MET A 108 -42.00 23.82 9.39
CA MET A 108 -40.79 23.20 8.88
C MET A 108 -40.96 21.68 8.87
N VAL A 109 -40.56 21.05 7.78
CA VAL A 109 -40.51 19.60 7.62
C VAL A 109 -39.11 19.21 7.14
N VAL A 110 -38.66 18.02 7.52
CA VAL A 110 -37.40 17.45 7.02
C VAL A 110 -37.74 16.55 5.84
N SER A 111 -37.09 16.75 4.71
CA SER A 111 -37.21 15.89 3.54
C SER A 111 -36.50 14.56 3.80
N SER A 112 -36.90 13.54 3.05
CA SER A 112 -36.27 12.21 3.09
C SER A 112 -36.38 11.58 1.71
N LEU A 113 -35.70 10.46 1.51
CA LEU A 113 -35.84 9.64 0.30
C LEU A 113 -37.29 9.14 0.11
N THR A 114 -38.09 9.12 1.18
CA THR A 114 -39.52 8.83 1.09
C THR A 114 -40.31 10.06 0.66
N VAL A 115 -41.04 9.91 -0.44
CA VAL A 115 -41.95 10.95 -0.96
C VAL A 115 -43.07 11.23 0.03
N GLN A 116 -43.05 12.43 0.61
CA GLN A 116 -44.07 12.85 1.57
C GLN A 116 -44.92 13.97 0.97
N ARG A 117 -46.23 13.72 0.85
CA ARG A 117 -47.18 14.74 0.38
C ARG A 117 -47.90 15.38 1.56
N TYR A 118 -47.80 16.70 1.67
CA TYR A 118 -48.46 17.54 2.67
C TYR A 118 -49.55 18.38 2.03
N THR A 119 -50.77 18.29 2.58
CA THR A 119 -51.92 19.10 2.17
C THR A 119 -52.39 19.95 3.34
N ALA A 120 -52.45 21.27 3.16
CA ALA A 120 -53.03 22.19 4.13
C ALA A 120 -54.54 22.35 3.89
N THR A 121 -55.33 22.15 4.95
CA THR A 121 -56.77 22.40 4.97
C THR A 121 -57.05 23.65 5.81
N VAL A 122 -57.64 24.67 5.18
CA VAL A 122 -58.05 25.90 5.84
C VAL A 122 -59.54 25.82 6.15
N THR A 123 -59.92 26.00 7.41
CA THR A 123 -61.31 25.93 7.87
C THR A 123 -61.76 27.28 8.43
N LYS A 124 -62.90 27.79 7.95
CA LYS A 124 -63.51 29.03 8.43
C LYS A 124 -65.03 28.92 8.47
N ALA A 125 -65.62 29.24 9.62
CA ALA A 125 -67.08 29.20 9.83
C ALA A 125 -67.75 27.88 9.37
N GLY A 126 -67.06 26.75 9.54
CA GLY A 126 -67.56 25.41 9.18
C GLY A 126 -67.38 25.00 7.71
N ASN A 127 -66.76 25.84 6.88
CA ASN A 127 -66.36 25.48 5.51
C ASN A 127 -64.85 25.21 5.48
N SER A 128 -64.44 24.12 4.84
CA SER A 128 -63.05 23.73 4.69
C SER A 128 -62.67 23.72 3.21
N PHE A 129 -61.48 24.21 2.89
CA PHE A 129 -60.88 24.10 1.56
C PHE A 129 -59.43 23.64 1.66
N GLU A 130 -59.00 22.82 0.71
CA GLU A 130 -57.62 22.35 0.60
C GLU A 130 -56.83 23.26 -0.33
N LEU A 131 -55.60 23.58 0.07
CA LEU A 131 -54.62 24.24 -0.78
C LEU A 131 -53.92 23.21 -1.69
N PRO A 132 -53.22 23.65 -2.76
CA PRO A 132 -52.31 22.77 -3.49
C PRO A 132 -51.36 22.05 -2.54
N ASN A 133 -51.08 20.79 -2.82
CA ASN A 133 -50.21 19.98 -1.98
C ASN A 133 -48.73 20.34 -2.20
N PHE A 134 -47.92 20.14 -1.17
CA PHE A 134 -46.46 20.12 -1.24
C PHE A 134 -45.99 18.68 -1.20
N THR A 135 -45.34 18.21 -2.25
CA THR A 135 -44.67 16.92 -2.29
C THR A 135 -43.20 17.18 -2.00
N VAL A 136 -42.69 16.66 -0.90
CA VAL A 136 -41.32 16.88 -0.44
C VAL A 136 -40.56 15.57 -0.52
N VAL A 137 -39.39 15.60 -1.13
CA VAL A 137 -38.46 14.48 -1.26
C VAL A 137 -37.03 15.03 -1.31
N CYS A 138 -36.05 14.23 -0.93
CA CYS A 138 -34.65 14.57 -1.16
C CYS A 138 -34.03 13.64 -2.20
N ILE A 139 -32.94 14.10 -2.81
CA ILE A 139 -32.03 13.30 -3.63
C ILE A 139 -30.65 13.35 -2.99
N ASP A 140 -29.95 12.22 -2.96
CA ASP A 140 -28.54 12.19 -2.63
C ASP A 140 -27.74 12.77 -3.79
N GLN A 141 -26.57 13.32 -3.50
CA GLN A 141 -25.64 13.86 -4.49
C GLN A 141 -24.25 13.28 -4.21
N ALA A 142 -23.43 13.19 -5.26
CA ALA A 142 -22.02 12.85 -5.11
C ALA A 142 -21.27 13.99 -4.39
N ALA A 143 -20.15 13.66 -3.76
CA ALA A 143 -19.24 14.64 -3.16
C ALA A 143 -18.66 15.59 -4.23
N ASN A 144 -18.22 16.76 -3.82
CA ASN A 144 -17.46 17.67 -4.67
C ASN A 144 -15.98 17.48 -4.36
N LEU A 145 -15.31 16.66 -5.18
CA LEU A 145 -13.88 16.37 -5.05
C LEU A 145 -13.03 17.33 -5.89
N VAL A 146 -11.83 17.66 -5.42
CA VAL A 146 -10.91 18.62 -6.03
C VAL A 146 -9.51 18.01 -6.09
N ASP A 147 -8.88 18.04 -7.27
CA ASP A 147 -7.53 17.51 -7.49
C ASP A 147 -6.50 18.02 -6.45
N ASP A 148 -5.64 17.11 -6.02
CA ASP A 148 -4.64 17.32 -4.98
C ASP A 148 -3.23 17.36 -5.56
N ILE A 149 -2.35 18.14 -4.90
CA ILE A 149 -0.94 18.21 -5.25
C ILE A 149 -0.14 18.08 -3.96
N VAL A 150 0.71 17.06 -3.91
CA VAL A 150 1.61 16.77 -2.79
C VAL A 150 3.02 16.49 -3.29
N SER A 151 3.97 16.46 -2.38
CA SER A 151 5.36 16.07 -2.64
C SER A 151 5.87 15.23 -1.48
N THR A 152 6.69 14.24 -1.77
CA THR A 152 7.42 13.44 -0.79
C THR A 152 8.86 13.25 -1.27
N ASP A 153 9.76 12.87 -0.39
CA ASP A 153 11.07 12.41 -0.81
C ASP A 153 10.96 10.93 -1.25
N GLU A 154 11.85 10.43 -2.10
CA GLU A 154 11.89 9.01 -2.46
C GLU A 154 12.09 8.14 -1.21
N ASP A 155 11.61 6.89 -1.28
CA ASP A 155 11.61 5.89 -0.19
C ASP A 155 10.89 6.34 1.11
N GLN A 156 10.15 7.46 1.05
CA GLN A 156 9.38 7.97 2.19
C GLN A 156 7.88 7.87 1.91
N PRO A 157 7.16 6.98 2.62
CA PRO A 157 5.70 6.92 2.58
C PRO A 157 5.05 8.23 3.03
N LEU A 158 4.02 8.66 2.31
CA LEU A 158 3.28 9.89 2.56
C LEU A 158 1.79 9.59 2.81
N VAL A 159 1.29 10.00 3.98
CA VAL A 159 -0.15 10.10 4.21
C VAL A 159 -0.70 11.31 3.44
N VAL A 160 -1.61 11.04 2.50
CA VAL A 160 -2.19 12.06 1.62
C VAL A 160 -3.52 12.53 2.22
N ASP A 161 -3.58 13.80 2.63
CA ASP A 161 -4.79 14.46 3.14
C ASP A 161 -5.80 14.79 2.00
N ILE A 162 -6.31 13.76 1.31
CA ILE A 162 -7.16 13.89 0.10
C ILE A 162 -8.46 14.67 0.31
N PHE A 163 -8.93 14.82 1.56
CA PHE A 163 -10.21 15.47 1.85
C PHE A 163 -10.10 16.95 2.27
N ASP A 164 -8.90 17.51 2.37
CA ASP A 164 -8.66 18.85 2.92
C ASP A 164 -9.30 19.98 2.09
N ASN A 165 -9.40 19.78 0.78
CA ASN A 165 -9.94 20.71 -0.21
C ASN A 165 -11.36 20.33 -0.71
N ASP A 166 -11.92 19.25 -0.17
CA ASP A 166 -13.17 18.64 -0.64
C ASP A 166 -14.41 19.11 0.14
N SER A 167 -15.59 18.83 -0.42
CA SER A 167 -16.86 19.15 0.24
C SER A 167 -17.98 18.18 -0.08
N ASP A 168 -19.03 18.20 0.76
CA ASP A 168 -20.20 17.31 0.65
C ASP A 168 -19.84 15.82 0.74
N LEU A 169 -18.78 15.49 1.49
CA LEU A 169 -18.34 14.12 1.73
C LEU A 169 -19.42 13.30 2.45
N PRO A 170 -19.75 12.10 1.95
CA PRO A 170 -20.70 11.23 2.60
C PRO A 170 -20.10 10.62 3.87
N THR A 171 -20.94 10.41 4.89
CA THR A 171 -20.59 9.62 6.11
C THR A 171 -21.02 8.16 5.97
N THR A 172 -21.47 7.78 4.78
CA THR A 172 -21.81 6.41 4.40
C THR A 172 -21.54 6.22 2.91
N GLY A 173 -20.66 5.31 2.53
CA GLY A 173 -20.17 5.20 1.15
C GLY A 173 -18.97 4.28 1.02
N THR A 174 -18.20 4.49 -0.06
CA THR A 174 -16.92 3.80 -0.31
C THR A 174 -15.91 4.81 -0.84
N LEU A 175 -14.64 4.62 -0.48
CA LEU A 175 -13.47 5.23 -1.11
C LEU A 175 -12.75 4.15 -1.92
N THR A 176 -12.29 4.49 -3.12
CA THR A 176 -11.46 3.60 -3.95
C THR A 176 -10.39 4.40 -4.65
N THR A 177 -9.20 3.84 -4.79
CA THR A 177 -8.07 4.43 -5.52
C THR A 177 -7.76 3.61 -6.78
N THR A 178 -6.95 4.19 -7.66
CA THR A 178 -6.27 3.46 -8.74
C THR A 178 -4.80 3.28 -8.38
N ASP A 179 -4.17 2.23 -8.90
CA ASP A 179 -2.74 2.05 -8.70
C ASP A 179 -1.96 3.08 -9.55
N PRO A 180 -0.99 3.79 -8.97
CA PRO A 180 -0.07 4.62 -9.72
C PRO A 180 0.95 3.77 -10.49
N LEU A 181 1.84 4.40 -11.28
CA LEU A 181 2.81 3.66 -12.09
C LEU A 181 4.10 3.33 -11.33
N ASN A 182 4.51 4.21 -10.41
CA ASN A 182 5.81 4.13 -9.75
C ASN A 182 5.63 4.26 -8.22
N GLY A 183 4.62 3.58 -7.70
CA GLY A 183 4.35 3.48 -6.28
C GLY A 183 3.11 2.63 -6.01
N GLU A 184 2.78 2.53 -4.73
CA GLU A 184 1.59 1.86 -4.22
C GLU A 184 0.70 2.86 -3.44
N VAL A 185 -0.61 2.63 -3.46
CA VAL A 185 -1.57 3.38 -2.65
C VAL A 185 -2.41 2.43 -1.81
N THR A 186 -2.32 2.57 -0.50
CA THR A 186 -3.12 1.81 0.46
C THR A 186 -4.18 2.69 1.12
N ILE A 187 -5.31 2.07 1.46
CA ILE A 187 -6.41 2.72 2.18
C ILE A 187 -6.57 2.03 3.52
N ASN A 188 -6.42 2.79 4.60
CA ASN A 188 -6.76 2.35 5.94
C ASN A 188 -8.15 2.89 6.32
N GLU A 189 -9.13 1.99 6.41
CA GLU A 189 -10.53 2.32 6.72
C GLU A 189 -10.77 2.63 8.21
N ASN A 190 -9.74 2.67 9.07
CA ASN A 190 -9.83 3.02 10.50
C ASN A 190 -10.92 2.25 11.30
N GLY A 191 -11.29 1.05 10.83
CA GLY A 191 -12.36 0.22 11.41
C GLY A 191 -13.79 0.63 11.03
N THR A 192 -13.97 1.45 10.00
CA THR A 192 -15.25 1.98 9.49
C THR A 192 -15.46 1.70 7.98
N PRO A 193 -15.55 0.42 7.54
CA PRO A 193 -15.58 -0.03 6.11
C PRO A 193 -16.66 0.53 5.17
N ASN A 194 -17.54 1.40 5.66
CA ASN A 194 -18.59 2.01 4.86
C ASN A 194 -18.71 3.51 5.16
N ASP A 195 -17.71 4.13 5.79
CA ASP A 195 -17.69 5.55 6.12
C ASP A 195 -16.40 6.15 5.59
N PRO A 196 -16.38 6.68 4.35
CA PRO A 196 -15.15 7.18 3.76
C PRO A 196 -14.67 8.50 4.40
N SER A 197 -15.35 9.01 5.45
CA SER A 197 -15.01 10.32 6.02
C SER A 197 -13.84 10.31 6.99
N ASP A 198 -13.37 9.13 7.40
CA ASP A 198 -12.20 8.95 8.26
C ASP A 198 -11.15 7.96 7.72
N ASP A 199 -11.30 7.53 6.47
CA ASP A 199 -10.30 6.73 5.76
C ASP A 199 -8.98 7.52 5.60
N ILE A 200 -7.86 6.82 5.74
CA ILE A 200 -6.51 7.37 5.57
C ILE A 200 -5.91 6.75 4.31
N VAL A 201 -5.43 7.61 3.40
CA VAL A 201 -4.75 7.18 2.18
C VAL A 201 -3.25 7.39 2.35
N THR A 202 -2.48 6.34 2.11
CA THR A 202 -1.01 6.39 2.13
C THR A 202 -0.49 6.08 0.74
N TYR A 203 0.46 6.87 0.25
CA TYR A 203 1.22 6.62 -0.96
C TYR A 203 2.65 6.26 -0.59
N THR A 204 3.17 5.18 -1.15
CA THR A 204 4.56 4.74 -1.02
C THR A 204 5.20 4.73 -2.41
N PRO A 205 6.23 5.55 -2.69
CA PRO A 205 6.98 5.45 -3.94
C PRO A 205 7.61 4.06 -4.10
N ASN A 206 7.85 3.60 -5.33
CA ASN A 206 8.76 2.47 -5.55
C ASN A 206 10.17 2.86 -5.07
N ALA A 207 10.96 1.88 -4.65
CA ALA A 207 12.37 2.07 -4.33
C ALA A 207 13.11 2.83 -5.46
N ASP A 208 13.94 3.79 -5.06
CA ASP A 208 14.78 4.64 -5.94
C ASP A 208 14.00 5.42 -7.01
N TYR A 209 12.68 5.52 -6.87
CA TYR A 209 11.87 6.27 -7.83
C TYR A 209 11.77 7.74 -7.44
N ASN A 210 12.35 8.59 -8.28
CA ASN A 210 12.09 10.01 -8.29
C ASN A 210 11.30 10.49 -9.52
N GLY A 211 10.51 11.53 -9.32
CA GLY A 211 9.75 12.21 -10.37
C GLY A 211 8.23 12.20 -10.16
N PRO A 212 7.47 12.57 -11.21
CA PRO A 212 6.04 12.80 -11.08
C PRO A 212 5.24 11.50 -11.16
N ASP A 213 4.37 11.27 -10.18
CA ASP A 213 3.42 10.17 -10.16
C ASP A 213 1.97 10.65 -9.94
N THR A 214 1.00 9.78 -10.18
CA THR A 214 -0.41 10.14 -10.06
C THR A 214 -1.32 8.94 -9.85
N PHE A 215 -2.34 9.13 -9.01
CA PHE A 215 -3.47 8.22 -8.89
C PHE A 215 -4.80 8.99 -8.81
N ASP A 216 -5.89 8.34 -9.19
CA ASP A 216 -7.24 8.86 -9.02
C ASP A 216 -7.87 8.26 -7.75
N TYR A 217 -8.62 9.06 -7.00
CA TYR A 217 -9.51 8.57 -5.94
C TYR A 217 -10.97 8.85 -6.28
N THR A 218 -11.84 7.92 -5.94
CA THR A 218 -13.28 7.98 -6.19
C THR A 218 -14.06 7.76 -4.90
N VAL A 219 -14.94 8.70 -4.59
CA VAL A 219 -15.85 8.62 -3.44
C VAL A 219 -17.27 8.40 -3.94
N CYS A 220 -17.91 7.32 -3.50
CA CYS A 220 -19.31 7.01 -3.78
C CYS A 220 -20.14 7.09 -2.50
N ASN A 221 -21.33 7.69 -2.57
CA ASN A 221 -22.28 7.60 -1.47
C ASN A 221 -23.02 6.24 -1.47
N GLN A 222 -23.76 5.91 -0.40
CA GLN A 222 -24.57 4.68 -0.31
C GLN A 222 -25.61 4.51 -1.44
N SER A 223 -26.01 5.59 -2.10
CA SER A 223 -26.95 5.59 -3.23
C SER A 223 -26.26 5.34 -4.58
N GLY A 224 -24.92 5.24 -4.61
CA GLY A 224 -24.11 4.98 -5.80
C GLY A 224 -23.81 6.23 -6.65
N ASP A 225 -24.05 7.44 -6.13
CA ASP A 225 -23.54 8.65 -6.79
C ASP A 225 -22.06 8.82 -6.43
N CYS A 226 -21.21 8.88 -7.46
CA CYS A 226 -19.76 8.93 -7.31
C CYS A 226 -19.16 10.18 -7.95
N SER A 227 -18.06 10.64 -7.36
CA SER A 227 -17.16 11.66 -7.90
C SER A 227 -15.72 11.14 -7.86
N THR A 228 -14.87 11.67 -8.75
CA THR A 228 -13.46 11.29 -8.87
C THR A 228 -12.61 12.56 -8.94
N ALA A 229 -11.46 12.54 -8.29
CA ALA A 229 -10.41 13.56 -8.38
C ALA A 229 -9.04 12.89 -8.49
N THR A 230 -8.04 13.65 -8.93
CA THR A 230 -6.69 13.16 -9.18
C THR A 230 -5.71 13.70 -8.14
N VAL A 231 -4.89 12.84 -7.56
CA VAL A 231 -3.71 13.23 -6.78
C VAL A 231 -2.51 13.26 -7.73
N THR A 232 -1.79 14.37 -7.74
CA THR A 232 -0.47 14.50 -8.39
C THR A 232 0.61 14.54 -7.32
N ILE A 233 1.59 13.66 -7.41
CA ILE A 233 2.71 13.55 -6.48
C ILE A 233 3.99 13.95 -7.21
N ASP A 234 4.81 14.76 -6.56
CA ASP A 234 6.18 15.06 -6.98
C ASP A 234 7.13 14.36 -6.01
N VAL A 235 7.70 13.22 -6.42
CA VAL A 235 8.69 12.47 -5.62
C VAL A 235 10.05 13.11 -5.84
N LEU A 236 10.66 13.61 -4.76
CA LEU A 236 11.89 14.37 -4.77
C LEU A 236 13.08 13.42 -4.57
N PRO A 237 14.17 13.57 -5.35
CA PRO A 237 15.39 12.80 -5.11
C PRO A 237 16.03 13.13 -3.78
N ILE A 238 16.56 12.11 -3.12
CA ILE A 238 17.57 12.13 -2.09
C ILE A 238 18.93 11.93 -2.79
N ILE A 239 20.04 12.31 -2.16
CA ILE A 239 21.37 12.09 -2.77
C ILE A 239 21.92 10.85 -2.11
N ASP A 240 22.45 9.92 -2.91
CA ASP A 240 23.07 8.69 -2.40
C ASP A 240 24.53 8.67 -2.84
N ALA A 241 25.39 9.20 -1.96
CA ALA A 241 26.82 9.06 -2.12
C ALA A 241 27.20 7.68 -1.57
N ILE A 242 27.89 6.88 -2.38
CA ILE A 242 28.28 5.50 -2.08
C ILE A 242 29.79 5.49 -1.84
N ASP A 243 30.23 4.67 -0.89
CA ASP A 243 31.64 4.54 -0.53
C ASP A 243 32.49 4.06 -1.72
N ASP A 244 33.73 4.53 -1.78
CA ASP A 244 34.67 4.28 -2.86
C ASP A 244 35.91 3.53 -2.36
N ALA A 245 36.46 2.71 -3.22
CA ALA A 245 37.76 2.06 -3.05
C ALA A 245 38.71 2.45 -4.17
N VAL A 246 40.00 2.61 -3.89
CA VAL A 246 41.06 2.63 -4.91
C VAL A 246 42.35 1.97 -4.45
N ALA A 247 43.07 1.31 -5.35
CA ALA A 247 44.46 0.92 -5.15
C ALA A 247 45.43 1.78 -5.97
N THR A 248 46.63 2.04 -5.45
CA THR A 248 47.69 2.67 -6.22
C THR A 248 49.07 2.28 -5.74
N GLU A 249 50.05 2.29 -6.65
CA GLU A 249 51.45 2.10 -6.27
C GLU A 249 51.97 3.30 -5.45
N THR A 250 52.93 3.04 -4.57
CA THR A 250 53.64 4.12 -3.84
C THR A 250 54.11 5.25 -4.78
N GLU A 251 53.91 6.50 -4.36
CA GLU A 251 54.29 7.71 -5.11
C GLU A 251 53.59 7.91 -6.47
N THR A 252 52.51 7.17 -6.75
CA THR A 252 51.69 7.32 -7.96
C THR A 252 50.45 8.14 -7.67
N THR A 253 50.17 9.14 -8.52
CA THR A 253 48.90 9.88 -8.48
C THR A 253 47.84 9.10 -9.22
N ILE A 254 46.65 8.97 -8.63
CA ILE A 254 45.47 8.34 -9.23
C ILE A 254 44.31 9.34 -9.32
N ASP A 255 43.50 9.18 -10.36
CA ASP A 255 42.24 9.90 -10.55
C ASP A 255 41.14 8.98 -10.03
N ILE A 256 40.30 9.47 -9.10
CA ILE A 256 39.25 8.69 -8.44
C ILE A 256 37.88 9.18 -8.95
N PRO A 257 37.11 8.34 -9.66
CA PRO A 257 35.79 8.68 -10.19
C PRO A 257 34.69 8.47 -9.13
N VAL A 258 34.76 9.22 -8.02
CA VAL A 258 33.86 9.14 -6.84
C VAL A 258 32.37 9.44 -7.09
N LEU A 259 31.91 9.49 -8.34
CA LEU A 259 30.53 9.77 -8.71
C LEU A 259 29.95 8.68 -9.62
N ASP A 260 30.75 7.68 -10.01
CA ASP A 260 30.33 6.67 -10.99
C ASP A 260 29.39 5.63 -10.35
N ASN A 261 29.52 5.40 -9.04
CA ASN A 261 28.63 4.56 -8.21
C ASN A 261 27.54 5.38 -7.49
N ASP A 262 27.69 6.69 -7.35
CA ASP A 262 26.67 7.52 -6.69
C ASP A 262 25.36 7.66 -7.50
N ASN A 263 24.24 7.76 -6.78
CA ASN A 263 22.92 8.05 -7.37
C ASN A 263 22.43 9.48 -7.04
N ASP A 264 21.56 9.99 -7.91
CA ASP A 264 20.86 11.27 -7.75
C ASP A 264 21.74 12.52 -7.50
N ILE A 265 22.93 12.51 -8.12
CA ILE A 265 23.88 13.62 -8.05
C ILE A 265 23.28 14.92 -8.65
N PRO A 266 23.23 16.01 -7.85
CA PRO A 266 22.55 17.23 -8.28
C PRO A 266 23.39 18.04 -9.27
N SER A 267 22.75 18.62 -10.29
CA SER A 267 23.39 19.59 -11.20
C SER A 267 23.62 20.99 -10.60
N ILE A 268 23.19 21.22 -9.36
CA ILE A 268 23.43 22.44 -8.59
C ILE A 268 23.63 22.04 -7.13
N GLY A 269 24.83 22.28 -6.60
CA GLY A 269 25.19 21.80 -5.27
C GLY A 269 26.58 22.20 -4.80
N THR A 270 27.10 21.47 -3.82
CA THR A 270 28.47 21.58 -3.34
C THR A 270 29.11 20.23 -3.14
N PHE A 271 30.38 20.11 -3.52
CA PHE A 271 31.27 18.99 -3.23
C PHE A 271 32.28 19.40 -2.15
N SER A 272 32.45 18.61 -1.10
CA SER A 272 33.31 19.00 0.03
C SER A 272 33.90 17.82 0.81
N ASN A 273 34.57 18.12 1.93
CA ASN A 273 35.11 17.19 2.93
C ASN A 273 36.35 16.33 2.57
N ILE A 274 37.00 16.59 1.44
CA ILE A 274 38.16 15.83 0.91
C ILE A 274 39.51 15.96 1.65
N ASN A 275 39.67 15.48 2.88
CA ASN A 275 40.96 15.52 3.60
C ASN A 275 41.46 14.13 4.00
N ALA A 276 42.53 13.66 3.35
CA ALA A 276 43.22 12.43 3.71
C ALA A 276 44.35 12.64 4.74
N THR A 277 44.75 11.57 5.43
CA THR A 277 45.78 11.62 6.48
C THR A 277 47.17 11.32 5.92
N ASN A 278 47.28 10.36 5.00
CA ASN A 278 48.54 9.86 4.45
C ASN A 278 48.71 10.20 2.96
N GLY A 279 48.02 11.22 2.47
CA GLY A 279 48.12 11.69 1.09
C GLY A 279 47.59 13.10 0.88
N VAL A 280 47.67 13.55 -0.37
CA VAL A 280 47.15 14.85 -0.81
C VAL A 280 45.99 14.64 -1.77
N VAL A 281 44.82 15.10 -1.36
CA VAL A 281 43.60 15.10 -2.16
C VAL A 281 43.44 16.44 -2.88
N ILE A 282 43.14 16.41 -4.18
CA ILE A 282 42.85 17.58 -5.00
C ILE A 282 41.48 17.40 -5.65
N HIS A 283 40.54 18.28 -5.29
CA HIS A 283 39.26 18.42 -5.98
C HIS A 283 39.44 19.20 -7.28
N SER A 284 38.89 18.66 -8.37
CA SER A 284 38.79 19.29 -9.67
C SER A 284 37.32 19.55 -9.99
N ASP A 285 36.92 20.82 -10.00
CA ASP A 285 35.55 21.24 -10.33
C ASP A 285 35.24 21.23 -11.83
N ASN A 286 36.12 20.66 -12.67
CA ASN A 286 36.08 20.64 -14.14
C ASN A 286 35.67 21.95 -14.86
N GLY A 287 35.76 23.09 -14.18
CA GLY A 287 35.33 24.40 -14.67
C GLY A 287 33.84 24.74 -14.46
N THR A 288 33.13 23.97 -13.64
CA THR A 288 31.68 24.00 -13.31
C THR A 288 31.45 24.29 -11.81
N PRO A 289 31.71 25.52 -11.31
CA PRO A 289 31.54 25.81 -9.89
C PRO A 289 30.07 25.69 -9.42
N ASN A 290 29.87 25.01 -8.29
CA ASN A 290 28.56 24.71 -7.66
C ASN A 290 27.69 23.72 -8.47
N ASP A 291 28.32 22.83 -9.22
CA ASP A 291 27.69 21.75 -9.96
C ASP A 291 28.56 20.51 -9.73
N PRO A 292 28.21 19.65 -8.75
CA PRO A 292 29.03 18.48 -8.43
C PRO A 292 28.91 17.35 -9.48
N SER A 293 28.01 17.45 -10.46
CA SER A 293 27.69 16.34 -11.38
C SER A 293 28.82 15.91 -12.34
N ASP A 294 29.91 16.67 -12.39
CA ASP A 294 31.12 16.30 -13.12
C ASP A 294 32.39 16.53 -12.31
N ASP A 295 32.30 16.65 -10.98
CA ASP A 295 33.46 16.85 -10.12
C ASP A 295 34.31 15.57 -10.05
N THR A 296 35.63 15.72 -9.96
CA THR A 296 36.54 14.57 -9.78
C THR A 296 37.58 14.83 -8.70
N ILE A 297 38.16 13.75 -8.19
CA ILE A 297 39.23 13.80 -7.19
C ILE A 297 40.52 13.22 -7.77
N ASN A 298 41.65 13.83 -7.42
CA ASN A 298 42.96 13.18 -7.56
C ASN A 298 43.55 12.93 -6.17
N TYR A 299 44.05 11.73 -5.95
CA TYR A 299 44.79 11.37 -4.74
C TYR A 299 46.27 11.13 -5.07
N THR A 300 47.16 11.55 -4.17
CA THR A 300 48.60 11.24 -4.25
C THR A 300 49.10 10.83 -2.87
N PRO A 301 49.58 9.59 -2.68
CA PRO A 301 50.14 9.14 -1.43
C PRO A 301 51.31 10.01 -0.96
N ASP A 302 51.48 10.13 0.36
CA ASP A 302 52.70 10.69 0.93
C ASP A 302 53.91 9.85 0.50
N ASN A 303 55.03 10.52 0.28
CA ASN A 303 56.25 9.86 -0.20
C ASN A 303 56.67 8.72 0.75
N GLY A 304 56.66 7.49 0.23
CA GLY A 304 57.06 6.28 0.95
C GLY A 304 56.00 5.73 1.92
N PHE A 305 54.76 6.22 1.84
CA PHE A 305 53.62 5.59 2.50
C PHE A 305 53.26 4.28 1.79
N THR A 306 52.95 3.26 2.59
CA THR A 306 52.34 1.99 2.21
C THR A 306 51.27 1.68 3.25
N GLY A 307 50.18 1.03 2.82
CA GLY A 307 49.01 0.75 3.66
C GLY A 307 47.78 1.55 3.26
N ASN A 308 46.78 1.52 4.13
CA ASN A 308 45.46 2.10 3.88
C ASN A 308 45.41 3.57 4.33
N ASP A 309 44.88 4.44 3.47
CA ASP A 309 44.50 5.82 3.77
C ASP A 309 43.01 5.97 3.49
N SER A 310 42.34 6.88 4.17
CA SER A 310 40.94 7.14 3.89
C SER A 310 40.60 8.61 4.03
N PHE A 311 39.57 9.03 3.29
CA PHE A 311 38.99 10.35 3.40
C PHE A 311 37.54 10.32 2.97
N THR A 312 36.71 11.18 3.55
CA THR A 312 35.30 11.28 3.12
C THR A 312 35.13 12.36 2.06
N TYR A 313 34.08 12.25 1.23
CA TYR A 313 33.54 13.38 0.49
C TYR A 313 32.06 13.57 0.85
N THR A 314 31.56 14.80 0.66
CA THR A 314 30.17 15.13 0.94
C THR A 314 29.60 15.92 -0.22
N ILE A 315 28.51 15.40 -0.80
CA ILE A 315 27.72 16.06 -1.84
C ILE A 315 26.48 16.63 -1.18
N CYS A 316 26.15 17.88 -1.52
CA CYS A 316 24.91 18.50 -1.09
C CYS A 316 24.21 19.17 -2.27
N ASP A 317 22.89 19.12 -2.30
CA ASP A 317 22.08 19.88 -3.26
C ASP A 317 21.90 21.35 -2.84
N GLY A 318 21.10 22.09 -3.61
CA GLY A 318 20.71 23.46 -3.29
C GLY A 318 19.73 23.62 -2.12
N ALA A 319 19.08 22.54 -1.68
CA ALA A 319 18.13 22.49 -0.56
C ALA A 319 18.75 22.05 0.78
N SER A 320 20.05 21.72 0.78
CA SER A 320 20.81 21.18 1.93
C SER A 320 20.48 19.73 2.28
N ASN A 321 19.96 18.96 1.32
CA ASN A 321 20.05 17.50 1.33
C ASN A 321 21.51 17.15 1.05
N CYS A 322 22.11 16.28 1.86
CA CYS A 322 23.51 15.93 1.74
C CYS A 322 23.71 14.45 2.02
N SER A 323 24.57 13.80 1.25
CA SER A 323 25.11 12.48 1.55
C SER A 323 26.64 12.51 1.61
N THR A 324 27.21 11.61 2.40
CA THR A 324 28.64 11.53 2.69
C THR A 324 29.07 10.09 2.56
N ALA A 325 30.10 9.89 1.75
CA ALA A 325 30.73 8.60 1.54
C ALA A 325 32.22 8.67 1.88
N THR A 326 32.81 7.51 2.16
CA THR A 326 34.21 7.28 2.46
C THR A 326 34.94 6.77 1.23
N VAL A 327 36.09 7.35 0.93
CA VAL A 327 37.05 6.82 -0.03
C VAL A 327 38.15 6.11 0.73
N THR A 328 38.31 4.82 0.51
CA THR A 328 39.41 3.98 0.99
C THR A 328 40.46 3.88 -0.10
N VAL A 329 41.72 4.21 0.24
CA VAL A 329 42.85 4.20 -0.68
C VAL A 329 43.94 3.27 -0.17
N VAL A 330 44.24 2.25 -0.96
CA VAL A 330 45.23 1.24 -0.69
C VAL A 330 46.50 1.61 -1.41
N VAL A 331 47.59 1.78 -0.66
CA VAL A 331 48.89 2.13 -1.23
C VAL A 331 49.85 0.97 -1.06
N SER A 332 50.00 0.16 -2.10
CA SER A 332 50.89 -1.00 -2.05
C SER A 332 52.23 -0.74 -2.74
N ASN A 333 53.24 -1.52 -2.34
CA ASN A 333 54.47 -1.67 -3.10
C ASN A 333 54.46 -2.93 -3.97
N ALA A 334 53.35 -3.68 -3.90
CA ALA A 334 53.20 -5.02 -4.43
C ALA A 334 52.86 -4.98 -5.92
N VAL A 335 53.14 -6.10 -6.58
CA VAL A 335 52.74 -6.32 -7.97
C VAL A 335 51.37 -7.01 -7.99
N ASP A 336 51.05 -7.80 -6.96
CA ASP A 336 49.76 -8.46 -6.66
C ASP A 336 48.98 -7.59 -5.66
N LEU A 337 47.68 -7.39 -5.88
CA LEU A 337 46.79 -6.60 -5.02
C LEU A 337 45.65 -7.42 -4.39
N ASP A 338 45.47 -8.65 -4.86
CA ASP A 338 44.38 -9.58 -4.57
C ASP A 338 45.01 -10.99 -4.72
N SER A 339 45.15 -11.72 -3.62
CA SER A 339 46.03 -12.90 -3.54
C SER A 339 45.31 -14.22 -3.82
N ASP A 340 44.06 -14.36 -3.42
CA ASP A 340 43.13 -15.46 -3.76
C ASP A 340 42.41 -15.24 -5.10
N ASN A 341 42.43 -14.01 -5.64
CA ASN A 341 41.82 -13.60 -6.90
C ASN A 341 40.28 -13.61 -6.83
N ASP A 342 39.72 -13.39 -5.65
CA ASP A 342 38.28 -13.37 -5.39
C ASP A 342 37.62 -12.04 -5.84
N GLY A 343 38.44 -11.03 -6.14
CA GLY A 343 37.99 -9.71 -6.58
C GLY A 343 37.96 -8.67 -5.47
N ILE A 344 37.99 -9.08 -4.20
CA ILE A 344 38.27 -8.23 -3.06
C ILE A 344 39.79 -7.98 -3.05
N LEU A 345 40.22 -6.84 -2.52
CA LEU A 345 41.66 -6.54 -2.46
C LEU A 345 42.19 -6.94 -1.10
N ASP A 346 43.42 -7.49 -1.02
CA ASP A 346 44.07 -7.95 0.22
C ASP A 346 43.94 -6.96 1.41
N SER A 347 43.86 -5.68 1.08
CA SER A 347 43.75 -4.54 2.00
C SER A 347 42.35 -4.24 2.55
N PHE A 348 41.29 -4.74 1.90
CA PHE A 348 39.92 -4.74 2.44
C PHE A 348 39.75 -5.85 3.46
N GLU A 349 40.45 -6.97 3.26
CA GLU A 349 40.47 -8.13 4.15
C GLU A 349 41.47 -7.96 5.31
N ASP A 350 42.45 -7.05 5.17
CA ASP A 350 43.30 -6.62 6.30
C ASP A 350 42.71 -5.44 7.09
N LEU A 351 42.24 -5.74 8.31
CA LEU A 351 41.77 -4.75 9.27
C LEU A 351 42.87 -3.82 9.83
N ASP A 352 44.14 -3.97 9.39
CA ASP A 352 45.34 -3.24 9.82
C ASP A 352 45.45 -3.15 11.34
N MET A 353 45.10 -4.23 12.05
CA MET A 353 45.05 -4.26 13.51
C MET A 353 46.40 -3.95 14.16
N ASP A 354 47.50 -4.14 13.44
CA ASP A 354 48.86 -3.90 13.91
C ASP A 354 49.46 -2.55 13.47
N GLY A 355 48.81 -1.86 12.53
CA GLY A 355 49.13 -0.51 12.08
C GLY A 355 50.37 -0.43 11.20
N ASP A 356 50.71 -1.50 10.48
CA ASP A 356 51.84 -1.55 9.56
C ASP A 356 51.46 -1.46 8.07
N GLY A 357 50.16 -1.60 7.75
CA GLY A 357 49.62 -1.39 6.41
C GLY A 357 50.18 -2.36 5.37
N ASP A 358 50.46 -3.59 5.80
CA ASP A 358 50.89 -4.70 4.95
C ASP A 358 50.02 -5.93 5.31
N PRO A 359 49.08 -6.33 4.42
CA PRO A 359 48.14 -7.41 4.71
C PRO A 359 48.85 -8.75 4.96
N SER A 360 50.09 -8.91 4.47
CA SER A 360 50.86 -10.13 4.67
C SER A 360 51.51 -10.25 6.06
N THR A 361 51.45 -9.22 6.89
CA THR A 361 52.07 -9.19 8.22
C THR A 361 51.06 -9.23 9.35
N ASN A 362 51.04 -10.36 10.05
CA ASN A 362 50.12 -10.59 11.17
C ASN A 362 48.65 -10.38 10.73
N PRO A 363 48.23 -11.11 9.67
CA PRO A 363 46.97 -10.89 8.98
C PRO A 363 45.75 -11.12 9.90
N THR A 364 44.62 -10.57 9.48
CA THR A 364 43.28 -10.95 9.96
C THR A 364 43.02 -12.43 9.61
N ASP A 365 42.18 -13.05 10.44
CA ASP A 365 41.78 -14.46 10.45
C ASP A 365 40.47 -14.43 11.26
N SER A 366 39.39 -14.07 10.57
CA SER A 366 38.12 -13.62 11.16
C SER A 366 37.35 -14.77 11.81
N ASP A 367 37.20 -15.89 11.11
CA ASP A 367 36.64 -17.14 11.60
C ASP A 367 37.56 -17.93 12.56
N GLY A 368 38.88 -17.69 12.49
CA GLY A 368 39.89 -18.35 13.32
C GLY A 368 40.25 -19.76 12.86
N ASP A 369 40.00 -20.12 11.60
CA ASP A 369 40.26 -21.44 11.06
C ASP A 369 41.76 -21.68 10.74
N GLY A 370 42.50 -20.57 10.60
CA GLY A 370 43.94 -20.50 10.38
C GLY A 370 44.39 -20.30 8.94
N PHE A 371 43.46 -20.05 8.02
CA PHE A 371 43.66 -19.20 6.87
C PHE A 371 43.60 -17.73 7.31
N ALA A 372 43.78 -16.84 6.37
CA ALA A 372 43.82 -15.42 6.67
C ALA A 372 42.97 -14.79 5.61
N ASP A 373 42.09 -13.86 5.98
CA ASP A 373 40.98 -13.38 5.14
C ASP A 373 41.42 -13.14 3.68
N TYR A 374 42.53 -12.43 3.44
CA TYR A 374 43.15 -12.21 2.10
C TYR A 374 43.67 -13.46 1.30
N LEU A 375 43.40 -14.66 1.81
CA LEU A 375 43.73 -15.97 1.22
C LEU A 375 42.60 -16.98 1.44
N ASP A 376 41.56 -16.57 2.13
CA ASP A 376 40.35 -17.31 2.39
C ASP A 376 39.34 -16.96 1.28
N ILE A 377 38.38 -17.84 1.02
CA ILE A 377 37.29 -17.54 0.09
C ILE A 377 35.92 -17.60 0.77
N ASP A 378 35.88 -17.84 2.08
CA ASP A 378 34.71 -17.96 2.97
C ASP A 378 35.15 -17.52 4.38
N SER A 379 35.39 -16.22 4.55
CA SER A 379 36.13 -15.62 5.67
C SER A 379 35.39 -15.67 7.03
N ASP A 380 34.10 -15.97 7.03
CA ASP A 380 33.25 -16.16 8.22
C ASP A 380 32.72 -17.61 8.39
N ASP A 381 33.07 -18.53 7.48
CA ASP A 381 32.88 -19.98 7.59
C ASP A 381 31.38 -20.38 7.55
N ASP A 382 30.59 -19.58 6.83
CA ASP A 382 29.14 -19.69 6.66
C ASP A 382 28.78 -20.61 5.46
N GLY A 383 29.70 -20.74 4.49
CA GLY A 383 29.62 -21.60 3.32
C GLY A 383 29.18 -20.92 2.01
N ILE A 384 28.96 -19.61 2.03
CA ILE A 384 28.83 -18.73 0.88
C ILE A 384 30.24 -18.15 0.60
N PRO A 385 30.68 -18.04 -0.67
CA PRO A 385 32.00 -17.47 -0.93
C PRO A 385 32.05 -15.94 -0.86
N ASP A 386 33.16 -15.38 -0.37
CA ASP A 386 33.38 -13.93 -0.19
C ASP A 386 33.09 -13.11 -1.44
N ASN A 387 33.47 -13.61 -2.63
CA ASN A 387 33.19 -12.98 -3.93
C ASN A 387 31.68 -12.85 -4.23
N VAL A 388 30.88 -13.80 -3.75
CA VAL A 388 29.41 -13.81 -3.89
C VAL A 388 28.79 -12.78 -2.94
N GLU A 389 29.24 -12.71 -1.70
CA GLU A 389 28.69 -11.82 -0.67
C GLU A 389 29.13 -10.37 -0.86
N ALA A 390 30.35 -10.15 -1.34
CA ALA A 390 30.86 -8.83 -1.67
C ALA A 390 30.09 -8.10 -2.79
N GLN A 391 29.04 -8.69 -3.35
CA GLN A 391 28.25 -8.17 -4.46
C GLN A 391 26.74 -8.38 -4.23
N THR A 392 25.92 -7.44 -4.69
CA THR A 392 24.44 -7.58 -4.62
C THR A 392 23.94 -8.71 -5.53
N THR A 393 22.79 -9.31 -5.19
CA THR A 393 22.23 -10.44 -5.94
C THR A 393 21.89 -10.06 -7.37
N GLU A 394 21.20 -8.93 -7.60
CA GLU A 394 20.88 -8.43 -8.94
C GLU A 394 22.12 -7.93 -9.72
N GLY A 395 23.09 -7.36 -9.00
CA GLY A 395 24.29 -6.73 -9.56
C GLY A 395 25.44 -7.68 -9.86
N TYR A 396 25.32 -8.95 -9.48
CA TYR A 396 26.40 -9.92 -9.48
C TYR A 396 27.20 -10.01 -10.79
N ILE A 397 28.52 -9.89 -10.68
CA ILE A 397 29.48 -9.98 -11.77
C ILE A 397 30.26 -11.28 -11.65
N LEU A 398 30.16 -12.11 -12.68
CA LEU A 398 30.95 -13.32 -12.79
C LEU A 398 32.44 -13.04 -13.10
N PRO A 399 33.40 -13.72 -12.43
CA PRO A 399 34.82 -13.64 -12.74
C PRO A 399 35.10 -14.07 -14.18
N SER A 400 35.99 -13.35 -14.87
CA SER A 400 36.35 -13.67 -16.26
C SER A 400 37.46 -14.70 -16.37
N LEU A 401 38.17 -14.97 -15.26
CA LEU A 401 39.40 -15.74 -15.14
C LEU A 401 40.55 -15.18 -16.00
N ILE A 402 40.55 -13.86 -16.17
CA ILE A 402 41.53 -13.12 -16.97
C ILE A 402 42.08 -12.00 -16.11
N ASP A 403 43.36 -12.09 -15.78
CA ASP A 403 44.15 -10.95 -15.31
C ASP A 403 45.17 -10.60 -16.39
N ALA A 404 44.88 -9.56 -17.18
CA ALA A 404 45.72 -9.15 -18.30
C ALA A 404 46.99 -8.42 -17.87
N ASN A 405 46.96 -7.79 -16.69
CA ASN A 405 48.01 -6.87 -16.24
C ASN A 405 48.91 -7.48 -15.14
N SER A 406 48.54 -8.67 -14.66
CA SER A 406 49.22 -9.51 -13.67
C SER A 406 49.29 -8.85 -12.29
N ASN A 407 48.18 -8.25 -11.85
CA ASN A 407 47.99 -7.62 -10.55
C ASN A 407 47.14 -8.43 -9.55
N GLY A 408 46.75 -9.66 -9.88
CA GLY A 408 45.94 -10.51 -9.00
C GLY A 408 44.44 -10.33 -9.25
N LEU A 409 44.03 -9.08 -9.44
CA LEU A 409 42.64 -8.74 -9.70
C LEU A 409 42.13 -9.20 -11.07
N ASP A 410 40.96 -9.83 -11.10
CA ASP A 410 40.31 -10.24 -12.36
C ASP A 410 39.80 -9.04 -13.18
N ASP A 411 40.07 -9.04 -14.49
CA ASP A 411 39.63 -8.02 -15.46
C ASP A 411 38.09 -7.81 -15.46
N ALA A 412 37.29 -8.74 -14.91
CA ALA A 412 35.85 -8.59 -14.74
C ALA A 412 35.48 -7.52 -13.72
N TYR A 413 36.27 -7.42 -12.66
CA TYR A 413 36.10 -6.47 -11.55
C TYR A 413 36.87 -5.17 -11.81
N GLU A 414 37.84 -5.18 -12.72
CA GLU A 414 38.66 -4.01 -13.03
C GLU A 414 37.87 -2.85 -13.66
N ASP A 415 37.59 -1.81 -12.87
CA ASP A 415 37.52 -0.42 -13.36
C ASP A 415 38.87 0.29 -13.19
N GLY A 416 39.91 -0.27 -13.83
CA GLY A 416 41.27 0.23 -13.79
C GLY A 416 42.21 -0.55 -12.87
N VAL A 417 42.19 -0.26 -11.57
CA VAL A 417 42.91 -1.00 -10.50
C VAL A 417 41.98 -1.17 -9.28
N LEU A 418 40.67 -1.08 -9.52
CA LEU A 418 39.60 -1.19 -8.55
C LEU A 418 39.07 -2.61 -8.60
N GLY A 419 39.04 -3.31 -7.47
CA GLY A 419 38.33 -4.57 -7.32
C GLY A 419 36.88 -4.34 -6.89
N LEU A 420 36.26 -5.37 -6.35
CA LEU A 420 34.95 -5.31 -5.70
C LEU A 420 34.99 -4.37 -4.50
N PHE A 421 33.88 -3.68 -4.29
CA PHE A 421 33.59 -3.01 -3.04
C PHE A 421 32.60 -3.90 -2.30
N PRO A 422 33.01 -4.54 -1.21
CA PRO A 422 32.13 -5.43 -0.46
C PRO A 422 30.83 -4.72 -0.05
N VAL A 423 29.70 -5.40 -0.23
CA VAL A 423 28.38 -4.92 0.23
C VAL A 423 28.36 -4.97 1.77
N ASP A 424 27.56 -4.09 2.36
CA ASP A 424 27.24 -4.00 3.78
C ASP A 424 25.72 -3.75 3.80
N THR A 425 24.96 -4.84 3.84
CA THR A 425 23.52 -4.88 3.57
C THR A 425 22.72 -4.14 4.64
N ASP A 426 23.10 -4.31 5.91
CA ASP A 426 22.39 -3.69 7.04
C ASP A 426 22.98 -2.32 7.47
N GLY A 427 24.17 -1.96 6.97
CA GLY A 427 24.85 -0.71 7.21
C GLY A 427 25.53 -0.60 8.58
N ASP A 428 25.87 -1.72 9.23
CA ASP A 428 26.51 -1.74 10.55
C ASP A 428 28.04 -1.50 10.52
N SER A 429 28.61 -1.40 9.31
CA SER A 429 30.04 -1.30 9.00
C SER A 429 30.83 -2.61 9.05
N MET A 430 30.16 -3.76 9.10
CA MET A 430 30.71 -5.05 8.72
C MET A 430 30.27 -5.36 7.28
N PRO A 431 31.21 -5.68 6.37
CA PRO A 431 30.83 -6.19 5.07
C PRO A 431 30.18 -7.57 5.16
N ASP A 432 29.28 -7.88 4.22
CA ASP A 432 28.52 -9.14 4.16
C ASP A 432 29.44 -10.38 4.26
N TYR A 433 30.56 -10.43 3.52
CA TYR A 433 31.53 -11.57 3.56
C TYR A 433 32.23 -11.82 4.92
N LEU A 434 31.92 -11.01 5.93
CA LEU A 434 32.43 -11.14 7.30
C LEU A 434 31.30 -11.11 8.34
N ASP A 435 30.05 -11.01 7.90
CA ASP A 435 28.90 -10.90 8.78
C ASP A 435 28.15 -12.23 8.85
N ASP A 436 27.92 -12.72 10.08
CA ASP A 436 27.24 -14.02 10.28
C ASP A 436 25.71 -13.94 9.97
N ASP A 437 25.18 -12.73 9.73
CA ASP A 437 23.76 -12.32 9.66
C ASP A 437 23.66 -11.00 8.86
N SER A 438 23.82 -11.06 7.54
CA SER A 438 24.07 -9.91 6.65
C SER A 438 22.95 -8.86 6.65
N ASP A 439 21.70 -9.24 6.88
CA ASP A 439 20.56 -8.30 6.95
C ASP A 439 20.09 -8.01 8.39
N ASN A 440 20.71 -8.66 9.37
CA ASN A 440 20.51 -8.49 10.80
C ASN A 440 19.08 -8.83 11.28
N ASP A 441 18.43 -9.78 10.62
CA ASP A 441 17.09 -10.25 10.96
C ASP A 441 17.08 -11.32 12.10
N ASN A 442 18.26 -11.84 12.48
CA ASN A 442 18.54 -12.91 13.45
C ASN A 442 18.37 -14.35 12.96
N ILE A 443 18.26 -14.57 11.65
CA ILE A 443 18.60 -15.83 11.02
C ILE A 443 20.05 -15.73 10.53
N PRO A 444 20.90 -16.74 10.77
CA PRO A 444 22.25 -16.72 10.25
C PRO A 444 22.29 -17.05 8.75
N ASP A 445 23.20 -16.42 8.01
CA ASP A 445 23.44 -16.62 6.57
C ASP A 445 23.73 -18.09 6.24
N ALA A 446 24.45 -18.79 7.13
CA ALA A 446 24.69 -20.23 7.03
C ALA A 446 23.41 -21.10 7.01
N ILE A 447 22.27 -20.57 7.46
CA ILE A 447 20.93 -21.19 7.32
C ILE A 447 20.27 -20.72 6.04
N GLU A 448 20.13 -19.42 5.81
CA GLU A 448 19.41 -18.86 4.66
C GLU A 448 20.07 -19.18 3.32
N GLY A 449 21.39 -19.14 3.24
CA GLY A 449 22.14 -19.54 2.05
C GLY A 449 22.03 -21.03 1.71
N HIS A 450 21.53 -21.87 2.64
CA HIS A 450 21.60 -23.33 2.52
C HIS A 450 20.31 -24.09 2.89
N ASP A 451 19.19 -23.46 3.20
CA ASP A 451 17.90 -24.13 3.48
C ASP A 451 17.02 -24.27 2.21
N TYR A 452 17.41 -25.17 1.30
CA TYR A 452 16.68 -25.35 0.04
C TYR A 452 15.36 -26.12 0.18
N ASP A 453 15.09 -26.76 1.32
CA ASP A 453 13.84 -27.49 1.56
C ASP A 453 12.88 -26.80 2.54
N HIS A 454 13.26 -25.60 3.00
CA HIS A 454 12.52 -24.65 3.82
C HIS A 454 12.05 -25.34 5.11
N ASP A 455 12.94 -26.06 5.77
CA ASP A 455 12.65 -26.77 7.03
C ASP A 455 13.24 -26.11 8.29
N GLY A 456 13.81 -24.91 8.11
CA GLY A 456 14.45 -24.08 9.13
C GLY A 456 15.84 -24.58 9.51
N LEU A 457 16.45 -25.44 8.69
CA LEU A 457 17.76 -26.03 8.94
C LEU A 457 18.58 -26.04 7.64
N ALA A 458 19.83 -25.59 7.74
CA ALA A 458 20.79 -25.72 6.65
C ALA A 458 20.91 -27.19 6.16
N ASP A 459 20.79 -27.38 4.84
CA ASP A 459 20.96 -28.68 4.18
C ASP A 459 22.42 -29.17 4.25
N VAL A 460 23.35 -28.22 4.30
CA VAL A 460 24.80 -28.44 4.36
C VAL A 460 25.27 -28.26 5.80
N ILE A 461 26.26 -29.06 6.20
CA ILE A 461 26.83 -28.99 7.55
C ILE A 461 28.35 -29.07 7.48
N TRP A 462 29.02 -28.14 8.14
CA TRP A 462 30.46 -28.09 8.29
C TRP A 462 31.07 -29.43 8.75
N ILE A 463 32.10 -29.91 8.03
CA ILE A 463 32.78 -31.18 8.33
C ILE A 463 34.23 -31.03 8.82
N GLY A 464 34.79 -29.82 8.78
CA GLY A 464 36.15 -29.46 9.22
C GLY A 464 37.24 -30.10 8.36
N SER A 465 37.06 -30.08 7.05
CA SER A 465 37.96 -30.62 6.04
C SER A 465 38.02 -29.68 4.86
N ASP A 466 39.19 -29.14 4.60
CA ASP A 466 39.48 -28.41 3.37
C ASP A 466 40.68 -29.12 2.67
N LYS A 467 40.53 -29.41 1.37
CA LYS A 467 41.55 -30.15 0.59
C LYS A 467 42.43 -29.26 -0.26
N ASP A 468 41.97 -28.07 -0.58
CA ASP A 468 42.52 -27.06 -1.48
C ASP A 468 43.48 -26.16 -0.73
N ASN A 469 43.15 -25.90 0.53
CA ASN A 469 43.69 -24.86 1.38
C ASN A 469 43.35 -23.47 0.83
N ASP A 470 42.08 -23.28 0.46
CA ASP A 470 41.45 -22.02 0.07
C ASP A 470 40.44 -21.49 1.11
N GLY A 471 40.20 -22.21 2.22
CA GLY A 471 39.39 -21.74 3.35
C GLY A 471 37.99 -22.34 3.39
N LEU A 472 37.32 -22.47 2.25
CA LEU A 472 36.00 -23.11 2.13
C LEU A 472 36.00 -24.60 2.55
N ASP A 473 35.06 -24.99 3.42
CA ASP A 473 34.93 -26.38 3.86
C ASP A 473 34.42 -27.31 2.74
N ASP A 474 35.00 -28.53 2.63
CA ASP A 474 34.65 -29.60 1.68
C ASP A 474 33.15 -29.97 1.69
N ALA A 475 32.36 -29.56 2.70
CA ALA A 475 30.91 -29.73 2.75
C ALA A 475 30.16 -28.81 1.79
N TYR A 476 30.64 -27.58 1.63
CA TYR A 476 30.01 -26.53 0.82
C TYR A 476 30.44 -26.62 -0.65
N GLU A 477 31.65 -27.16 -0.88
CA GLU A 477 32.21 -27.44 -2.19
C GLU A 477 31.30 -28.22 -3.16
N GLY A 478 31.35 -27.83 -4.43
CA GLY A 478 30.53 -28.36 -5.51
C GLY A 478 30.95 -29.72 -6.07
N ASP A 479 31.05 -29.79 -7.41
CA ASP A 479 31.35 -31.04 -8.13
C ASP A 479 32.84 -31.45 -8.02
N ALA A 480 33.70 -30.48 -7.73
CA ALA A 480 35.12 -30.65 -7.38
C ALA A 480 35.30 -30.30 -5.89
N THR A 481 36.42 -30.73 -5.32
CA THR A 481 36.80 -30.40 -3.92
C THR A 481 38.31 -30.08 -3.87
N ILE A 482 38.82 -29.70 -5.04
CA ILE A 482 40.22 -29.43 -5.41
C ILE A 482 40.14 -28.64 -6.73
N ASP A 483 39.89 -27.34 -6.64
CA ASP A 483 39.98 -26.41 -7.74
C ASP A 483 40.62 -25.08 -7.31
N ILE A 484 40.17 -23.97 -7.89
CA ILE A 484 40.69 -22.59 -7.74
C ILE A 484 39.56 -21.60 -8.09
N ASP A 485 38.31 -22.06 -8.09
CA ASP A 485 37.14 -21.30 -8.51
C ASP A 485 36.65 -20.52 -7.29
N VAL A 486 36.92 -19.22 -7.25
CA VAL A 486 36.60 -18.31 -6.13
C VAL A 486 35.10 -18.19 -5.85
N ASN A 487 34.26 -18.75 -6.71
CA ASN A 487 32.81 -18.82 -6.58
C ASN A 487 32.30 -20.23 -6.25
N ASP A 488 33.17 -21.23 -6.28
CA ASP A 488 32.84 -22.66 -6.33
C ASP A 488 31.63 -22.96 -7.25
N LYS A 489 30.48 -23.32 -6.68
CA LYS A 489 29.28 -23.71 -7.42
C LYS A 489 28.33 -22.54 -7.72
N TYR A 490 28.53 -21.38 -7.10
CA TYR A 490 27.63 -20.22 -7.13
C TYR A 490 28.02 -19.24 -8.24
N ASN A 491 27.38 -19.36 -9.41
CA ASN A 491 27.68 -18.51 -10.57
C ASN A 491 26.54 -17.52 -10.90
N ASP A 492 25.42 -17.65 -10.22
CA ASP A 492 24.22 -16.82 -10.37
C ASP A 492 23.49 -16.88 -9.02
N PRO A 493 23.85 -16.04 -8.02
CA PRO A 493 23.33 -16.15 -6.65
C PRO A 493 21.80 -16.18 -6.63
N TYR A 494 21.16 -15.33 -7.45
CA TYR A 494 19.70 -15.32 -7.67
C TYR A 494 19.09 -16.70 -7.99
N MET A 495 19.82 -17.55 -8.71
CA MET A 495 19.34 -18.87 -9.14
C MET A 495 19.93 -20.04 -8.34
N ASP A 496 21.09 -19.83 -7.71
CA ASP A 496 21.91 -20.87 -7.09
C ASP A 496 21.75 -20.89 -5.55
N LEU A 497 21.41 -19.76 -4.92
CA LEU A 497 21.06 -19.63 -3.50
C LEU A 497 19.53 -19.61 -3.30
N PRO A 498 19.03 -19.84 -2.07
CA PRO A 498 17.64 -19.61 -1.71
C PRO A 498 17.19 -18.16 -1.95
N ASN A 499 15.95 -18.03 -2.41
CA ASN A 499 15.25 -16.79 -2.76
C ASN A 499 13.74 -17.16 -2.78
N THR A 500 13.10 -16.98 -1.64
CA THR A 500 11.81 -17.59 -1.29
C THR A 500 10.64 -16.91 -1.98
N ASP A 501 10.64 -15.59 -2.06
CA ASP A 501 9.60 -14.80 -2.72
C ASP A 501 9.84 -14.60 -4.25
N GLY A 502 11.07 -14.83 -4.72
CA GLY A 502 11.50 -14.68 -6.10
C GLY A 502 11.81 -13.24 -6.51
N ASP A 503 12.05 -12.34 -5.56
CA ASP A 503 12.44 -10.96 -5.81
C ASP A 503 13.92 -10.84 -6.21
N ASN A 504 14.48 -9.62 -6.18
CA ASN A 504 15.82 -9.35 -6.68
C ASN A 504 16.95 -9.68 -5.69
N GLU A 505 16.64 -10.04 -4.44
CA GLU A 505 17.60 -10.34 -3.38
C GLU A 505 17.56 -11.84 -3.01
N SER A 506 18.60 -12.36 -2.37
CA SER A 506 18.60 -13.75 -1.88
C SER A 506 18.26 -13.74 -0.39
N ASP A 507 17.72 -14.83 0.13
CA ASP A 507 17.14 -14.87 1.50
C ASP A 507 18.10 -14.32 2.57
N TYR A 508 19.41 -14.68 2.54
CA TYR A 508 20.41 -14.19 3.51
C TYR A 508 20.63 -12.66 3.54
N ARG A 509 20.02 -11.92 2.61
CA ARG A 509 20.06 -10.45 2.53
C ARG A 509 18.68 -9.81 2.49
N ASP A 510 17.61 -10.60 2.59
CA ASP A 510 16.23 -10.14 2.45
C ASP A 510 15.49 -10.13 3.79
N ILE A 511 15.28 -8.92 4.29
CA ILE A 511 14.57 -8.67 5.56
C ILE A 511 13.08 -9.11 5.58
N ASP A 512 12.51 -9.52 4.44
CA ASP A 512 11.12 -9.99 4.25
C ASP A 512 11.09 -11.14 3.21
N ASP A 513 11.81 -12.23 3.52
CA ASP A 513 12.00 -13.47 2.73
C ASP A 513 10.78 -14.00 1.95
N ASP A 514 9.58 -13.89 2.52
CA ASP A 514 8.34 -14.40 1.93
C ASP A 514 7.44 -13.32 1.30
N ASN A 515 7.83 -12.05 1.51
CA ASN A 515 7.21 -10.83 1.03
C ASN A 515 5.72 -10.73 1.39
N ASP A 516 5.41 -11.04 2.64
CA ASP A 516 4.07 -10.93 3.19
C ASP A 516 3.79 -9.60 3.91
N SER A 517 4.80 -8.72 3.93
CA SER A 517 4.83 -7.41 4.60
C SER A 517 5.03 -7.44 6.12
N ILE A 518 5.43 -8.58 6.67
CA ILE A 518 5.94 -8.72 8.04
C ILE A 518 7.43 -9.05 7.92
N LEU A 519 8.29 -8.16 8.41
CA LEU A 519 9.73 -8.42 8.41
C LEU A 519 10.06 -9.69 9.20
N THR A 520 11.02 -10.49 8.76
CA THR A 520 11.47 -11.72 9.41
C THR A 520 11.75 -11.50 10.91
N ILE A 521 12.41 -10.38 11.25
CA ILE A 521 12.71 -9.99 12.64
C ILE A 521 11.48 -9.80 13.54
N ASP A 522 10.30 -9.58 12.98
CA ASP A 522 9.02 -9.44 13.69
C ASP A 522 8.26 -10.77 13.85
N GLU A 523 8.80 -11.89 13.38
CA GLU A 523 8.13 -13.21 13.31
C GLU A 523 8.53 -14.22 14.40
N ASP A 524 9.27 -13.79 15.43
CA ASP A 524 9.52 -14.56 16.66
C ASP A 524 8.24 -14.64 17.53
N LEU A 525 7.27 -15.44 17.09
CA LEU A 525 5.96 -15.63 17.73
C LEU A 525 6.10 -16.09 19.18
N ASN A 526 7.13 -16.88 19.47
CA ASN A 526 7.31 -17.51 20.77
C ASN A 526 8.15 -16.64 21.74
N GLY A 527 8.93 -15.70 21.21
CA GLY A 527 9.75 -14.73 21.93
C GLY A 527 11.07 -15.31 22.45
N ASP A 528 11.63 -16.33 21.80
CA ASP A 528 12.90 -16.97 22.19
C ASP A 528 14.11 -16.61 21.34
N GLY A 529 13.90 -15.82 20.27
CA GLY A 529 14.92 -15.33 19.36
C GLY A 529 15.53 -16.41 18.48
N ASP A 530 14.75 -17.45 18.15
CA ASP A 530 15.09 -18.50 17.20
C ASP A 530 13.94 -18.66 16.21
N TYR A 531 13.98 -17.80 15.19
CA TYR A 531 12.94 -17.62 14.17
C TYR A 531 12.84 -18.85 13.25
N SER A 532 13.99 -19.51 12.99
CA SER A 532 14.10 -20.74 12.19
C SER A 532 13.22 -21.91 12.68
N ASN A 533 12.71 -21.85 13.91
CA ASN A 533 11.91 -22.92 14.51
C ASN A 533 10.42 -22.59 14.70
N ASP A 534 10.03 -21.35 14.46
CA ASP A 534 8.67 -20.89 14.64
C ASP A 534 7.83 -21.30 13.43
N ASP A 535 6.98 -22.31 13.64
CA ASP A 535 6.05 -22.89 12.64
C ASP A 535 4.66 -22.96 13.30
N ASN A 536 3.88 -21.90 13.11
CA ASN A 536 2.61 -21.71 13.81
C ASN A 536 1.55 -22.73 13.39
N ASP A 537 1.54 -23.14 12.12
CA ASP A 537 0.55 -24.04 11.56
C ASP A 537 0.94 -25.53 11.64
N ALA A 538 2.20 -25.80 12.00
CA ALA A 538 2.87 -27.08 12.11
C ALA A 538 3.00 -27.84 10.77
N ASN A 539 3.19 -27.13 9.65
CA ASN A 539 3.35 -27.71 8.32
C ASN A 539 4.80 -28.12 8.00
N GLY A 540 5.76 -27.66 8.81
CA GLY A 540 7.18 -27.95 8.70
C GLY A 540 7.98 -26.89 7.95
N ILE A 541 7.38 -25.76 7.59
CA ILE A 541 8.03 -24.57 7.05
C ILE A 541 7.98 -23.51 8.17
N PRO A 542 9.11 -22.86 8.49
CA PRO A 542 9.12 -21.73 9.41
C PRO A 542 8.30 -20.56 8.88
N ASP A 543 7.72 -19.78 9.80
CA ASP A 543 6.81 -18.68 9.50
C ASP A 543 7.49 -17.66 8.55
N TYR A 544 8.79 -17.33 8.71
CA TYR A 544 9.52 -16.39 7.84
C TYR A 544 9.73 -16.83 6.38
N LEU A 545 9.57 -18.12 6.09
CA LEU A 545 9.69 -18.67 4.74
C LEU A 545 8.33 -19.01 4.12
N GLU A 546 7.22 -18.67 4.78
CA GLU A 546 5.88 -18.91 4.24
C GLU A 546 4.92 -17.73 4.39
N PRO A 547 4.34 -17.23 3.29
CA PRO A 547 3.48 -16.04 3.34
C PRO A 547 2.40 -16.17 4.41
N ASN A 548 2.59 -15.49 5.54
CA ASN A 548 1.72 -15.58 6.71
C ASN A 548 0.45 -14.82 6.42
N THR A 549 -0.45 -15.47 5.67
CA THR A 549 -1.70 -14.86 5.22
C THR A 549 -2.35 -14.05 6.33
N PRO A 550 -2.49 -12.72 6.17
CA PRO A 550 -3.20 -11.90 7.13
C PRO A 550 -4.57 -12.53 7.32
N GLU A 551 -4.92 -12.87 8.57
CA GLU A 551 -6.18 -13.54 8.91
C GLU A 551 -7.35 -12.95 8.07
N GLU A 552 -7.83 -13.63 7.03
CA GLU A 552 -9.02 -13.14 6.30
C GLU A 552 -10.18 -13.08 7.31
N GLU A 553 -10.52 -11.87 7.77
CA GLU A 553 -11.58 -11.69 8.73
C GLU A 553 -12.88 -12.26 8.16
N VAL A 554 -13.61 -13.04 8.98
CA VAL A 554 -14.90 -13.60 8.57
C VAL A 554 -15.94 -12.48 8.43
N GLU A 555 -16.05 -11.93 7.21
CA GLU A 555 -16.97 -10.84 6.91
C GLU A 555 -18.36 -11.36 6.52
N VAL A 556 -19.42 -10.84 7.14
CA VAL A 556 -20.81 -11.17 6.80
C VAL A 556 -21.45 -10.04 6.01
N PHE A 557 -21.59 -10.23 4.69
CA PHE A 557 -22.31 -9.29 3.83
C PHE A 557 -23.77 -9.15 4.29
N ASN A 558 -24.15 -7.94 4.69
CA ASN A 558 -25.41 -7.70 5.38
C ASN A 558 -26.63 -7.59 4.44
N VAL A 559 -26.51 -7.91 3.16
CA VAL A 559 -27.60 -7.85 2.15
C VAL A 559 -27.84 -9.23 1.53
N VAL A 560 -29.12 -9.60 1.41
CA VAL A 560 -29.58 -10.77 0.66
C VAL A 560 -30.73 -10.37 -0.26
N THR A 561 -30.57 -10.57 -1.57
CA THR A 561 -31.57 -10.29 -2.63
C THR A 561 -31.94 -11.55 -3.41
N PRO A 562 -32.78 -12.46 -2.88
CA PRO A 562 -33.15 -13.69 -3.57
C PRO A 562 -34.14 -13.43 -4.72
N ASN A 563 -33.64 -12.95 -5.86
CA ASN A 563 -34.40 -12.55 -7.04
C ASN A 563 -34.04 -13.37 -8.30
N GLY A 564 -32.99 -14.20 -8.24
CA GLY A 564 -32.52 -15.10 -9.29
C GLY A 564 -31.65 -14.45 -10.37
N ASP A 565 -31.05 -13.29 -10.11
CA ASP A 565 -30.12 -12.61 -11.03
C ASP A 565 -28.65 -13.05 -10.88
N GLY A 566 -28.35 -13.88 -9.88
CA GLY A 566 -27.02 -14.39 -9.58
C GLY A 566 -26.20 -13.50 -8.64
N VAL A 567 -26.73 -12.35 -8.19
CA VAL A 567 -26.04 -11.38 -7.33
C VAL A 567 -26.75 -11.31 -5.97
N HIS A 568 -26.01 -11.57 -4.89
CA HIS A 568 -26.53 -11.63 -3.50
C HIS A 568 -27.81 -12.48 -3.31
N ASP A 569 -28.06 -13.45 -4.19
CA ASP A 569 -29.20 -14.38 -4.10
C ASP A 569 -29.19 -15.23 -2.82
N VAL A 570 -28.01 -15.34 -2.21
CA VAL A 570 -27.73 -16.03 -0.96
C VAL A 570 -26.91 -15.12 -0.05
N LEU A 571 -26.98 -15.36 1.25
CA LEU A 571 -26.10 -14.69 2.21
C LEU A 571 -24.65 -15.11 1.95
N VAL A 572 -23.80 -14.16 1.58
CA VAL A 572 -22.37 -14.36 1.40
C VAL A 572 -21.69 -14.07 2.73
N ILE A 573 -20.76 -14.93 3.12
CA ILE A 573 -19.90 -14.74 4.27
C ILE A 573 -18.49 -15.04 3.76
N GLY A 574 -17.65 -14.01 3.62
CA GLY A 574 -16.24 -14.13 3.21
C GLY A 574 -15.41 -14.79 4.31
N GLY A 575 -14.31 -15.44 3.93
CA GLY A 575 -13.38 -16.13 4.83
C GLY A 575 -13.96 -17.39 5.52
N LEU A 576 -15.27 -17.67 5.44
CA LEU A 576 -15.90 -18.77 6.20
C LEU A 576 -15.59 -20.16 5.64
N GLU A 577 -15.10 -20.25 4.41
CA GLU A 577 -14.63 -21.47 3.73
C GLU A 577 -13.49 -22.16 4.49
N ASN A 578 -12.65 -21.38 5.18
CA ASN A 578 -11.53 -21.86 5.98
C ASN A 578 -12.01 -22.47 7.32
N TYR A 579 -13.28 -22.27 7.68
CA TYR A 579 -13.86 -22.70 8.95
C TYR A 579 -15.03 -23.69 8.75
N PRO A 580 -14.77 -24.96 8.37
CA PRO A 580 -15.82 -25.95 8.08
C PRO A 580 -16.69 -26.30 9.31
N ASN A 581 -16.16 -26.06 10.52
CA ASN A 581 -16.87 -26.25 11.78
C ASN A 581 -17.64 -24.99 12.22
N ASN A 582 -18.54 -24.50 11.38
CA ASN A 582 -19.34 -23.33 11.70
C ASN A 582 -20.83 -23.66 11.96
N THR A 583 -21.55 -22.75 12.62
CA THR A 583 -22.99 -22.80 12.87
C THR A 583 -23.62 -21.41 12.73
N LEU A 584 -24.45 -21.24 11.70
CA LEU A 584 -25.23 -20.02 11.48
C LEU A 584 -26.64 -20.14 12.08
N ARG A 585 -27.09 -19.09 12.76
CA ARG A 585 -28.46 -18.95 13.29
C ARG A 585 -29.02 -17.58 12.97
N ILE A 586 -30.20 -17.52 12.35
CA ILE A 586 -30.86 -16.26 11.97
C ILE A 586 -32.18 -16.11 12.72
N TYR A 587 -32.42 -14.93 13.25
CA TYR A 587 -33.57 -14.55 14.05
C TYR A 587 -34.33 -13.39 13.41
N ASN A 588 -35.65 -13.36 13.56
CA ASN A 588 -36.42 -12.17 13.20
C ASN A 588 -36.33 -11.07 14.30
N ARG A 589 -36.89 -9.90 14.02
CA ARG A 589 -36.93 -8.74 14.95
C ARG A 589 -37.53 -9.00 16.34
N TRP A 590 -38.20 -10.13 16.55
CA TRP A 590 -38.78 -10.52 17.83
C TRP A 590 -37.94 -11.59 18.56
N GLY A 591 -36.74 -11.90 18.06
CA GLY A 591 -35.84 -12.92 18.63
C GLY A 591 -36.27 -14.36 18.33
N VAL A 592 -37.14 -14.59 17.34
CA VAL A 592 -37.56 -15.95 16.95
C VAL A 592 -36.63 -16.49 15.89
N LEU A 593 -36.06 -17.67 16.12
CA LEU A 593 -35.20 -18.39 15.17
C LEU A 593 -35.97 -18.75 13.90
N VAL A 594 -35.50 -18.28 12.75
CA VAL A 594 -36.10 -18.49 11.43
C VAL A 594 -35.25 -19.37 10.51
N TYR A 595 -33.94 -19.46 10.74
CA TYR A 595 -33.03 -20.34 10.00
C TYR A 595 -31.89 -20.80 10.91
N THR A 596 -31.44 -22.03 10.74
CA THR A 596 -30.23 -22.52 11.40
C THR A 596 -29.60 -23.61 10.56
N THR A 597 -28.29 -23.56 10.41
CA THR A 597 -27.54 -24.63 9.76
C THR A 597 -26.19 -24.82 10.44
N LYS A 598 -25.58 -25.98 10.20
CA LYS A 598 -24.19 -26.27 10.53
C LYS A 598 -23.41 -26.40 9.24
N ALA A 599 -22.13 -26.04 9.23
CA ALA A 599 -21.27 -26.04 8.05
C ALA A 599 -21.89 -25.22 6.91
N TYR A 600 -22.21 -23.96 7.21
CA TYR A 600 -22.61 -22.95 6.23
C TYR A 600 -21.50 -22.77 5.18
N ASN A 601 -21.88 -22.52 3.94
CA ASN A 601 -21.04 -22.44 2.74
C ASN A 601 -20.38 -23.77 2.31
N THR A 602 -20.32 -24.78 3.18
CA THR A 602 -19.78 -26.10 2.82
C THR A 602 -20.75 -26.88 1.92
N ASN A 603 -20.29 -27.29 0.72
CA ASN A 603 -21.06 -28.07 -0.26
C ASN A 603 -22.37 -27.39 -0.74
N GLY A 604 -22.38 -26.05 -0.84
CA GLY A 604 -23.55 -25.29 -1.30
C GLY A 604 -24.66 -25.15 -0.24
N ASN A 605 -24.33 -25.33 1.04
CA ASN A 605 -25.23 -25.09 2.16
C ASN A 605 -25.33 -23.60 2.47
N VAL A 606 -26.29 -22.93 1.82
CA VAL A 606 -26.41 -21.47 1.84
C VAL A 606 -27.81 -21.03 2.28
N PHE A 607 -27.91 -19.79 2.73
CA PHE A 607 -29.17 -19.15 3.12
C PHE A 607 -29.65 -18.26 1.99
N ASP A 608 -30.71 -18.68 1.31
CA ASP A 608 -31.31 -17.99 0.17
C ASP A 608 -32.58 -17.20 0.58
N GLY A 609 -32.70 -16.85 1.85
CA GLY A 609 -33.91 -16.22 2.41
C GLY A 609 -35.07 -17.19 2.71
N THR A 610 -34.88 -18.51 2.60
CA THR A 610 -35.92 -19.49 2.94
C THR A 610 -35.95 -19.79 4.45
N SER A 611 -37.14 -19.75 5.05
CA SER A 611 -37.34 -20.07 6.47
C SER A 611 -37.31 -21.57 6.73
N GLU A 612 -36.57 -21.98 7.76
CA GLU A 612 -36.64 -23.32 8.36
C GLU A 612 -37.41 -23.36 9.70
N GLY A 613 -37.82 -22.18 10.20
CA GLY A 613 -38.54 -22.01 11.46
C GLY A 613 -39.89 -22.73 11.53
N ARG A 614 -40.25 -23.26 12.71
CA ARG A 614 -41.42 -24.13 12.92
C ARG A 614 -42.74 -23.43 13.28
N VAL A 615 -42.80 -22.10 13.49
CA VAL A 615 -43.90 -21.52 14.29
C VAL A 615 -44.60 -20.24 13.80
N THR A 616 -44.05 -19.46 12.85
CA THR A 616 -44.76 -18.24 12.35
C THR A 616 -44.68 -18.00 10.84
N VAL A 617 -43.68 -18.55 10.16
CA VAL A 617 -43.60 -18.65 8.69
C VAL A 617 -43.55 -20.15 8.42
N GLU A 618 -44.38 -20.68 7.51
CA GLU A 618 -44.33 -22.12 7.23
C GLU A 618 -42.93 -22.47 6.70
N LYS A 619 -42.40 -23.62 7.10
CA LYS A 619 -41.16 -24.18 6.58
C LYS A 619 -41.20 -24.14 5.04
N ASP A 620 -40.09 -23.76 4.42
CA ASP A 620 -39.92 -23.65 2.94
C ASP A 620 -40.57 -22.41 2.29
N ASN A 621 -41.08 -21.45 3.07
CA ASN A 621 -41.47 -20.14 2.55
C ASN A 621 -40.32 -19.12 2.65
N LYS A 622 -40.19 -18.28 1.62
CA LYS A 622 -39.27 -17.14 1.62
C LYS A 622 -39.67 -16.11 2.67
N LEU A 623 -38.73 -15.72 3.52
CA LEU A 623 -38.89 -14.75 4.60
C LEU A 623 -39.24 -13.35 4.06
N PRO A 624 -40.19 -12.61 4.69
CA PRO A 624 -40.55 -11.26 4.25
C PRO A 624 -39.36 -10.29 4.21
N VAL A 625 -39.45 -9.29 3.34
CA VAL A 625 -38.53 -8.14 3.25
C VAL A 625 -38.36 -7.49 4.64
N GLY A 626 -37.12 -7.18 5.00
CA GLY A 626 -36.79 -6.50 6.25
C GLY A 626 -35.54 -7.03 6.94
N THR A 627 -35.25 -6.47 8.11
CA THR A 627 -34.07 -6.78 8.92
C THR A 627 -34.25 -8.03 9.78
N TYR A 628 -33.23 -8.88 9.77
CA TYR A 628 -33.04 -10.07 10.58
C TYR A 628 -31.70 -9.99 11.30
N PHE A 629 -31.51 -10.78 12.35
CA PHE A 629 -30.28 -10.79 13.15
C PHE A 629 -29.64 -12.16 13.06
N TYR A 630 -28.31 -12.22 12.96
CA TYR A 630 -27.60 -13.49 12.92
C TYR A 630 -26.68 -13.66 14.13
N ILE A 631 -26.40 -14.93 14.43
CA ILE A 631 -25.31 -15.37 15.29
C ILE A 631 -24.58 -16.46 14.51
N LEU A 632 -23.30 -16.24 14.24
CA LEU A 632 -22.40 -17.17 13.59
C LEU A 632 -21.37 -17.61 14.63
N ASP A 633 -21.35 -18.90 14.93
CA ASP A 633 -20.26 -19.50 15.70
C ASP A 633 -19.35 -20.25 14.72
N TYR A 634 -18.04 -20.03 14.76
CA TYR A 634 -17.05 -20.85 14.05
C TYR A 634 -15.90 -21.20 15.00
N GLU A 635 -15.18 -22.25 14.65
CA GLU A 635 -14.01 -22.73 15.39
C GLU A 635 -12.78 -22.24 14.63
N ASP A 636 -11.95 -21.42 15.28
CA ASP A 636 -10.67 -20.96 14.71
C ASP A 636 -9.66 -22.13 14.61
N ILE A 637 -8.52 -21.88 13.96
CA ILE A 637 -7.46 -22.89 13.76
C ILE A 637 -6.95 -23.47 15.10
N THR A 638 -7.01 -22.69 16.19
CA THR A 638 -6.62 -23.11 17.55
C THR A 638 -7.67 -23.98 18.26
N GLY A 639 -8.83 -24.23 17.63
CA GLY A 639 -9.93 -25.00 18.20
C GLY A 639 -10.82 -24.21 19.18
N LYS A 640 -10.68 -22.87 19.23
CA LYS A 640 -11.48 -21.99 20.08
C LYS A 640 -12.69 -21.48 19.28
N THR A 641 -13.82 -21.40 19.97
CA THR A 641 -15.06 -20.91 19.34
C THR A 641 -15.11 -19.39 19.34
N VAL A 642 -15.16 -18.81 18.14
CA VAL A 642 -15.41 -17.39 17.90
C VAL A 642 -16.89 -17.19 17.57
N THR A 643 -17.50 -16.12 18.10
CA THR A 643 -18.91 -15.79 17.88
C THR A 643 -19.05 -14.40 17.28
N LEU A 644 -19.58 -14.33 16.05
CA LEU A 644 -19.98 -13.11 15.39
C LEU A 644 -21.50 -12.92 15.47
N SER A 645 -21.93 -11.67 15.59
CA SER A 645 -23.35 -11.34 15.58
C SER A 645 -23.59 -9.99 14.94
N GLY A 646 -24.63 -9.90 14.13
CA GLY A 646 -24.97 -8.68 13.42
C GLY A 646 -26.39 -8.74 12.87
N TYR A 647 -26.64 -7.99 11.81
CA TYR A 647 -27.90 -8.02 11.10
C TYR A 647 -27.71 -8.34 9.62
N ILE A 648 -28.77 -8.86 9.01
CA ILE A 648 -28.89 -9.00 7.56
C ILE A 648 -30.21 -8.36 7.13
N TYR A 649 -30.21 -7.73 5.97
CA TYR A 649 -31.38 -7.15 5.33
C TYR A 649 -31.76 -8.00 4.13
N ILE A 650 -32.96 -8.58 4.19
CA ILE A 650 -33.52 -9.30 3.04
C ILE A 650 -34.31 -8.31 2.20
N ASN A 651 -33.90 -8.14 0.94
CA ASN A 651 -34.58 -7.38 -0.09
C ASN A 651 -35.03 -8.30 -1.25
N ARG A 652 -35.95 -7.88 -2.12
CA ARG A 652 -36.40 -8.69 -3.28
C ARG A 652 -36.78 -7.86 -4.48
#